data_AF-A0A7X1ZE37-F1
#
_entry.id   AF-A0A7X1ZE37-F1
#
_cell.length_a   1.000
_cell.length_b   1.000
_cell.length_c   1.000
_cell.angle_alpha   90.00
_cell.angle_beta   90.00
_cell.angle_gamma   90.00
#
_symmetry.space_group_name_H-M   'P 1'
#
loop_
_entity.id
_entity.type
_entity.pdbx_description
1 polymer ?
#
loop_
_entity_poly.entity_id
_entity_poly.type
_entity_poly.pdbx_seq_one_letter_code
_entity_poly.pdbx_strand_id
1 'polypeptide(L)'
;MPGIVQLKITLRDVKPPVWRRVQMSEDASLSDLHDVIQAAMGWDNAHLHMFEVGDQRYTDDPVLREEGTWDGRVQDGARCTLKKIMKKGCKSVSYTYDFGDDWRHKIDIEKRLDAEPGVEYPRVVKGKGACPPEDIGGAPGYDMFRTIVADPAHPQHDEMVEWFGYDADFDAQAFDLAATDLRLEPLRAGVRKDASGRATKTPESGAMTERPNMTADADDGDGFIAAALASLRDGAAGGVAQQQAIRALMAHPSAAGGLVRRLLTSGDPDPAVLRLIEMVLYEARLDMEGNGRHGRPCLDRIEAAIGAVVKVEDGLSISGVLGLVRAYVQADLSPPDGLSALAVSEADDVDPDDRVAMEQAMQEAVGNVLAEVESPEALRDVFRELLAGFPDEARGELAAMIAGRSEDSIPKLCLYWLLDPLADVRLAAAVALRDRMARTPLDRSMMGLLIAARRWMPADAARDAVDQTISAGRGGLVAVDADMRPRSVSEGAPVIEELATSIPDGAGAQQFGILVRRGQGLALAMVLTKAGFGVKDAFVIEGDPEETRAMFDALRAEANASVDLATLTVMIGAALGEGQALGHPPAPGLLDVLDLLALDPIDPLSAAPEDWAARADPDGVVAKASAQKRGRLVNESEDWRVTQPLAAGWFETDADMRSRIDESRTETEARRAVLSCVERRRAFWAIQSFKGAMILAADNQPRLAQSFTAVGLALMDGRPLTKIPIMESIVDATLDFHEADGLGEGLGLDGPDPDDLHLDGIGFEGADLDAPEPDRPRESTLADLMDILGSGALAPPDLAAIDRLQDFLDGPNSPDSIMSLSELDGYLFSVVIPEPPPPMQAWLPVIWDGDQLSDDNPMETADALSTILRRFSQIRTGLESKDPALGVIVWSDTDGKRLVSDWCRGFLEGMTLFEQEWGPIIASAPEVTASIMLGVEGPDFDQPPGLSAKQLAEARASLPDQLLPIARTLWDLSRGSAAPARTGPKVGRNAPCPCGSGKKYKKCCMP
;
A
#
# COMPACT_ATOMS: atom_id res chain seq x y z
N MET A 1 -2.85 42.21 -31.49
CA MET A 1 -3.10 41.68 -30.13
C MET A 1 -3.78 40.33 -30.29
N PRO A 2 -3.42 39.32 -29.46
CA PRO A 2 -4.11 38.03 -29.49
C PRO A 2 -5.61 38.25 -29.20
N GLY A 3 -6.48 37.61 -29.97
CA GLY A 3 -7.92 37.68 -29.73
C GLY A 3 -8.26 36.86 -28.49
N ILE A 4 -9.11 37.39 -27.61
CA ILE A 4 -9.62 36.67 -26.45
C ILE A 4 -11.02 36.14 -26.77
N VAL A 5 -11.31 34.93 -26.34
CA VAL A 5 -12.63 34.32 -26.45
C VAL A 5 -13.23 34.21 -25.06
N GLN A 6 -14.47 34.69 -24.92
CA GLN A 6 -15.26 34.44 -23.73
C GLN A 6 -16.12 33.20 -23.94
N LEU A 7 -15.93 32.21 -23.07
CA LEU A 7 -16.63 30.94 -23.04
C LEU A 7 -17.54 30.90 -21.82
N LYS A 8 -18.71 30.26 -21.95
CA LYS A 8 -19.54 29.86 -20.81
C LYS A 8 -19.57 28.34 -20.73
N ILE A 9 -18.90 27.79 -19.74
CA ILE A 9 -18.86 26.36 -19.44
C ILE A 9 -20.01 26.08 -18.48
N THR A 10 -20.97 25.26 -18.91
CA THR A 10 -22.14 24.89 -18.10
C THR A 10 -22.15 23.39 -17.88
N LEU A 11 -22.11 22.97 -16.62
CA LEU A 11 -22.29 21.57 -16.25
C LEU A 11 -23.75 21.17 -16.47
N ARG A 12 -23.97 20.04 -17.15
CA ARG A 12 -25.30 19.53 -17.47
C ARG A 12 -25.82 18.68 -16.32
N ASP A 13 -27.15 18.55 -16.32
CA ASP A 13 -27.89 17.62 -15.46
C ASP A 13 -27.76 17.81 -13.93
N VAL A 14 -27.04 18.85 -13.48
CA VAL A 14 -26.87 19.26 -12.08
C VAL A 14 -27.78 20.43 -11.68
N LYS A 15 -28.33 20.44 -10.45
CA LYS A 15 -29.19 21.52 -9.92
C LYS A 15 -28.84 21.97 -8.48
N PRO A 16 -28.76 23.29 -8.20
CA PRO A 16 -28.93 24.39 -9.12
C PRO A 16 -27.76 24.48 -10.11
N PRO A 17 -27.94 25.25 -11.19
CA PRO A 17 -27.00 25.22 -12.30
C PRO A 17 -25.59 25.63 -11.88
N VAL A 18 -24.63 24.75 -12.18
CA VAL A 18 -23.20 25.00 -12.02
C VAL A 18 -22.64 25.49 -13.37
N TRP A 19 -22.02 26.66 -13.37
CA TRP A 19 -21.36 27.18 -14.57
C TRP A 19 -20.22 28.15 -14.24
N ARG A 20 -19.28 28.26 -15.18
CA ARG A 20 -18.15 29.19 -15.16
C ARG A 20 -18.11 29.96 -16.47
N ARG A 21 -17.76 31.24 -16.41
CA ARG A 21 -17.52 32.08 -17.59
C ARG A 21 -16.05 32.46 -17.59
N VAL A 22 -15.36 31.96 -18.59
CA VAL A 22 -13.91 32.02 -18.71
C VAL A 22 -13.53 32.87 -19.91
N GLN A 23 -12.42 33.58 -19.82
CA GLN A 23 -11.79 34.28 -20.92
C GLN A 23 -10.41 33.67 -21.15
N MET A 24 -10.12 33.26 -22.38
CA MET A 24 -8.82 32.68 -22.77
C MET A 24 -8.44 33.05 -24.20
N SER A 25 -7.19 32.80 -24.58
CA SER A 25 -6.69 33.07 -25.93
C SER A 25 -7.47 32.30 -26.99
N GLU A 26 -7.83 32.94 -28.11
CA GLU A 26 -8.44 32.23 -29.25
C GLU A 26 -7.51 31.19 -29.89
N ASP A 27 -6.20 31.35 -29.69
CA ASP A 27 -5.21 30.42 -30.22
C ASP A 27 -4.96 29.23 -29.27
N ALA A 28 -5.61 29.21 -28.09
CA ALA A 28 -5.53 28.10 -27.16
C ALA A 28 -6.12 26.82 -27.78
N SER A 29 -5.48 25.69 -27.49
CA SER A 29 -5.88 24.36 -27.93
C SER A 29 -7.09 23.84 -27.13
N LEU A 30 -7.65 22.69 -27.53
CA LEU A 30 -8.64 22.01 -26.71
C LEU A 30 -8.02 21.38 -25.47
N SER A 31 -6.73 21.01 -25.52
CA SER A 31 -5.94 20.60 -24.35
C SER A 31 -5.83 21.73 -23.33
N ASP A 32 -5.44 22.94 -23.78
CA ASP A 32 -5.40 24.13 -22.93
C ASP A 32 -6.78 24.47 -22.35
N LEU A 33 -7.87 24.19 -23.10
CA LEU A 33 -9.23 24.39 -22.61
C LEU A 33 -9.64 23.34 -21.58
N HIS A 34 -9.15 22.11 -21.69
CA HIS A 34 -9.36 21.04 -20.71
C HIS A 34 -8.77 21.44 -19.36
N ASP A 35 -7.49 21.84 -19.32
CA ASP A 35 -6.82 22.28 -18.09
C ASP A 35 -7.58 23.46 -17.44
N VAL A 36 -8.04 24.39 -18.28
CA VAL A 36 -8.86 25.52 -17.84
C VAL A 36 -10.21 25.11 -17.27
N ILE A 37 -10.85 24.06 -17.80
CA ILE A 37 -12.11 23.54 -17.24
C ILE A 37 -11.84 22.86 -15.89
N GLN A 38 -10.79 22.05 -15.80
CA GLN A 38 -10.39 21.35 -14.57
C GLN A 38 -10.14 22.36 -13.43
N ALA A 39 -9.28 23.34 -13.67
CA ALA A 39 -9.01 24.42 -12.71
C ALA A 39 -10.26 25.26 -12.39
N ALA A 40 -11.11 25.57 -13.38
CA ALA A 40 -12.32 26.37 -13.17
C ALA A 40 -13.42 25.63 -12.39
N MET A 41 -13.42 24.28 -12.46
CA MET A 41 -14.35 23.45 -11.71
C MET A 41 -13.79 23.02 -10.35
N GLY A 42 -12.47 23.04 -10.16
CA GLY A 42 -11.81 22.58 -8.93
C GLY A 42 -11.66 21.07 -8.90
N TRP A 43 -11.31 20.48 -10.04
CA TRP A 43 -11.11 19.05 -10.27
C TRP A 43 -9.64 18.75 -10.56
N ASP A 44 -9.23 17.50 -10.33
CA ASP A 44 -7.82 17.11 -10.21
C ASP A 44 -7.25 16.48 -11.48
N ASN A 45 -8.03 16.48 -12.57
CA ASN A 45 -7.65 15.86 -13.85
C ASN A 45 -7.28 14.37 -13.71
N ALA A 46 -7.95 13.65 -12.80
CA ALA A 46 -7.70 12.25 -12.49
C ALA A 46 -8.27 11.28 -13.55
N HIS A 47 -9.17 11.75 -14.42
CA HIS A 47 -9.93 10.91 -15.35
C HIS A 47 -9.80 11.32 -16.82
N LEU A 48 -10.18 10.39 -17.70
CA LEU A 48 -10.23 10.60 -19.16
C LEU A 48 -11.23 11.68 -19.54
N HIS A 49 -10.97 12.37 -20.67
CA HIS A 49 -11.83 13.42 -21.18
C HIS A 49 -11.99 13.38 -22.71
N MET A 50 -13.08 13.97 -23.19
CA MET A 50 -13.37 14.07 -24.63
C MET A 50 -14.09 15.38 -24.97
N PHE A 51 -13.65 16.05 -26.03
CA PHE A 51 -14.39 17.14 -26.67
C PHE A 51 -15.12 16.66 -27.91
N GLU A 52 -16.36 17.10 -28.11
CA GLU A 52 -17.12 16.90 -29.33
C GLU A 52 -17.45 18.25 -30.00
N VAL A 53 -17.01 18.41 -31.25
CA VAL A 53 -17.23 19.62 -32.06
C VAL A 53 -17.88 19.22 -33.39
N GLY A 54 -19.22 19.23 -33.42
CA GLY A 54 -19.97 18.64 -34.54
C GLY A 54 -19.82 17.13 -34.54
N ASP A 55 -19.47 16.53 -35.69
CA ASP A 55 -19.27 15.07 -35.81
C ASP A 55 -17.82 14.62 -35.52
N GLN A 56 -16.98 15.53 -34.98
CA GLN A 56 -15.56 15.31 -34.75
C GLN A 56 -15.22 15.32 -33.27
N ARG A 57 -14.45 14.32 -32.83
CA ARG A 57 -14.01 14.14 -31.44
C ARG A 57 -12.55 14.53 -31.26
N TYR A 58 -12.19 14.99 -30.06
CA TYR A 58 -10.82 15.35 -29.69
C TYR A 58 -10.49 14.97 -28.25
N THR A 59 -9.29 14.44 -28.04
CA THR A 59 -8.71 14.10 -26.72
C THR A 59 -7.19 14.18 -26.80
N ASP A 60 -6.51 14.27 -25.65
CA ASP A 60 -5.04 14.28 -25.59
C ASP A 60 -4.47 12.87 -25.42
N ASP A 61 -5.29 11.92 -24.95
CA ASP A 61 -4.92 10.54 -24.74
C ASP A 61 -4.48 9.85 -26.06
N PRO A 62 -3.27 9.25 -26.12
CA PRO A 62 -2.77 8.61 -27.33
C PRO A 62 -3.48 7.30 -27.67
N VAL A 63 -3.94 6.54 -26.68
CA VAL A 63 -4.59 5.24 -26.84
C VAL A 63 -5.98 5.43 -27.48
N LEU A 64 -6.75 6.42 -27.00
CA LEU A 64 -8.05 6.78 -27.58
C LEU A 64 -7.96 7.34 -29.01
N ARG A 65 -6.74 7.66 -29.49
CA ARG A 65 -6.46 8.16 -30.85
C ARG A 65 -5.97 7.08 -31.81
N GLU A 66 -5.75 5.85 -31.37
CA GLU A 66 -5.30 4.76 -32.24
C GLU A 66 -6.41 4.29 -33.19
N GLU A 67 -6.02 3.87 -34.41
CA GLU A 67 -6.98 3.33 -35.39
C GLU A 67 -7.56 2.00 -34.88
N GLY A 68 -8.84 1.99 -34.52
CA GLY A 68 -9.57 0.78 -34.10
C GLY A 68 -10.30 0.90 -32.77
N THR A 69 -9.94 1.87 -31.92
CA THR A 69 -10.58 2.09 -30.61
C THR A 69 -11.92 2.83 -30.73
N TRP A 70 -12.03 3.73 -31.70
CA TRP A 70 -13.26 4.45 -32.09
C TRP A 70 -13.33 4.53 -33.63
N ASP A 71 -14.40 5.07 -34.22
CA ASP A 71 -14.68 5.10 -35.67
C ASP A 71 -13.68 5.87 -36.57
N GLY A 72 -12.44 6.05 -36.11
CA GLY A 72 -11.34 6.75 -36.78
C GLY A 72 -11.50 8.28 -36.74
N ARG A 73 -12.45 8.79 -35.94
CA ARG A 73 -12.79 10.22 -35.87
C ARG A 73 -12.37 10.88 -34.56
N VAL A 74 -11.35 10.36 -33.88
CA VAL A 74 -10.78 11.00 -32.69
C VAL A 74 -9.46 11.67 -33.08
N GLN A 75 -9.35 12.97 -32.84
CA GLN A 75 -8.17 13.77 -33.16
C GLN A 75 -7.46 14.26 -31.89
N ASP A 76 -6.20 14.62 -32.03
CA ASP A 76 -5.39 15.22 -30.98
C ASP A 76 -5.94 16.61 -30.57
N GLY A 77 -6.33 16.74 -29.30
CA GLY A 77 -6.87 17.96 -28.69
C GLY A 77 -5.90 19.13 -28.73
N ALA A 78 -4.61 18.88 -28.51
CA ALA A 78 -3.54 19.88 -28.62
C ALA A 78 -3.43 20.49 -30.04
N ARG A 79 -3.93 19.80 -31.08
CA ARG A 79 -3.88 20.29 -32.47
C ARG A 79 -5.10 21.11 -32.89
N CYS A 80 -6.16 21.16 -32.10
CA CYS A 80 -7.39 21.87 -32.43
C CYS A 80 -7.55 23.11 -31.55
N THR A 81 -7.53 24.30 -32.15
CA THR A 81 -7.64 25.56 -31.39
C THR A 81 -9.05 26.14 -31.41
N LEU A 82 -9.41 26.95 -30.41
CA LEU A 82 -10.69 27.68 -30.36
C LEU A 82 -10.95 28.50 -31.62
N LYS A 83 -9.91 29.10 -32.21
CA LYS A 83 -9.96 29.81 -33.49
C LYS A 83 -10.32 28.91 -34.66
N LYS A 84 -9.83 27.67 -34.70
CA LYS A 84 -10.25 26.68 -35.73
C LYS A 84 -11.73 26.34 -35.56
N ILE A 85 -12.19 26.14 -34.33
CA ILE A 85 -13.59 25.84 -34.01
C ILE A 85 -14.51 26.99 -34.46
N MET A 86 -14.18 28.24 -34.11
CA MET A 86 -14.95 29.42 -34.53
C MET A 86 -14.96 29.61 -36.05
N LYS A 87 -13.84 29.36 -36.74
CA LYS A 87 -13.77 29.43 -38.21
C LYS A 87 -14.65 28.39 -38.90
N LYS A 88 -14.87 27.24 -38.28
CA LYS A 88 -15.83 26.21 -38.75
C LYS A 88 -17.30 26.61 -38.53
N GLY A 89 -17.57 27.74 -37.87
CA GLY A 89 -18.92 28.24 -37.59
C GLY A 89 -19.59 27.60 -36.38
N CYS A 90 -18.85 26.80 -35.59
CA CYS A 90 -19.34 26.17 -34.38
C CYS A 90 -19.55 27.23 -33.28
N LYS A 91 -20.72 27.20 -32.62
CA LYS A 91 -21.08 28.14 -31.55
C LYS A 91 -20.99 27.54 -30.15
N SER A 92 -20.89 26.22 -30.06
CA SER A 92 -20.73 25.49 -28.81
C SER A 92 -19.90 24.23 -29.02
N VAL A 93 -19.29 23.77 -27.93
CA VAL A 93 -18.51 22.53 -27.84
C VAL A 93 -19.07 21.71 -26.68
N SER A 94 -19.17 20.40 -26.85
CA SER A 94 -19.46 19.49 -25.73
C SER A 94 -18.15 18.97 -25.17
N TYR A 95 -18.07 18.84 -23.85
CA TYR A 95 -16.91 18.30 -23.15
C TYR A 95 -17.39 17.32 -22.10
N THR A 96 -16.90 16.09 -22.14
CA THR A 96 -17.17 15.08 -21.12
C THR A 96 -15.87 14.83 -20.37
N TYR A 97 -15.93 14.92 -19.05
CA TYR A 97 -14.86 14.59 -18.13
C TYR A 97 -15.33 13.47 -17.22
N ASP A 98 -14.45 12.52 -16.96
CA ASP A 98 -14.73 11.26 -16.29
C ASP A 98 -15.83 10.46 -17.01
N PHE A 99 -15.44 9.39 -17.70
CA PHE A 99 -16.39 8.53 -18.41
C PHE A 99 -17.16 7.60 -17.45
N GLY A 100 -16.74 7.50 -16.18
CA GLY A 100 -17.49 6.84 -15.11
C GLY A 100 -18.67 7.70 -14.64
N ASP A 101 -18.39 8.88 -14.10
CA ASP A 101 -19.43 9.80 -13.59
C ASP A 101 -20.17 10.61 -14.68
N ASP A 102 -19.65 10.61 -15.91
CA ASP A 102 -20.21 11.26 -17.10
C ASP A 102 -20.48 12.76 -16.89
N TRP A 103 -19.47 13.51 -16.41
CA TRP A 103 -19.58 14.95 -16.23
C TRP A 103 -19.62 15.70 -17.56
N ARG A 104 -20.84 15.88 -18.07
CA ARG A 104 -21.09 16.53 -19.35
C ARG A 104 -21.20 18.04 -19.22
N HIS A 105 -20.37 18.72 -19.98
CA HIS A 105 -20.33 20.17 -20.07
C HIS A 105 -20.77 20.63 -21.45
N LYS A 106 -21.48 21.75 -21.46
CA LYS A 106 -21.75 22.50 -22.67
C LYS A 106 -21.04 23.84 -22.60
N ILE A 107 -20.13 24.04 -23.55
CA ILE A 107 -19.27 25.21 -23.63
C ILE A 107 -19.80 26.10 -24.74
N ASP A 108 -20.48 27.19 -24.38
CA ASP A 108 -20.98 28.18 -25.33
C ASP A 108 -19.89 29.23 -25.62
N ILE A 109 -19.61 29.46 -26.91
CA ILE A 109 -18.71 30.54 -27.36
C ILE A 109 -19.52 31.83 -27.42
N GLU A 110 -19.45 32.66 -26.37
CA GLU A 110 -20.34 33.82 -26.21
C GLU A 110 -19.90 35.01 -27.08
N LYS A 111 -18.62 35.38 -27.04
CA LYS A 111 -18.08 36.53 -27.79
C LYS A 111 -16.56 36.50 -27.91
N ARG A 112 -16.07 37.19 -28.94
CA ARG A 112 -14.66 37.52 -29.13
C ARG A 112 -14.41 38.94 -28.61
N LEU A 113 -13.32 39.10 -27.87
CA LEU A 113 -12.89 40.34 -27.22
C LEU A 113 -11.45 40.66 -27.62
N ASP A 114 -11.07 41.92 -27.48
CA ASP A 114 -9.67 42.31 -27.51
C ASP A 114 -9.05 42.08 -26.12
N ALA A 115 -7.77 41.70 -26.08
CA ALA A 115 -7.05 41.54 -24.82
C ALA A 115 -6.95 42.88 -24.06
N GLU A 116 -7.25 42.86 -22.77
CA GLU A 116 -7.17 44.02 -21.90
C GLU A 116 -5.70 44.23 -21.43
N PRO A 117 -5.15 45.47 -21.50
CA PRO A 117 -3.79 45.72 -21.02
C PRO A 117 -3.63 45.41 -19.52
N GLY A 118 -2.58 44.67 -19.16
CA GLY A 118 -2.28 44.30 -17.77
C GLY A 118 -3.17 43.19 -17.20
N VAL A 119 -3.95 42.52 -18.04
CA VAL A 119 -4.78 41.37 -17.66
C VAL A 119 -4.17 40.10 -18.24
N GLU A 120 -4.01 39.10 -17.39
CA GLU A 120 -3.57 37.76 -17.79
C GLU A 120 -4.76 36.84 -18.07
N TYR A 121 -4.52 35.87 -18.96
CA TYR A 121 -5.51 34.89 -19.41
C TYR A 121 -4.83 33.51 -19.39
N PRO A 122 -5.54 32.42 -19.02
CA PRO A 122 -6.98 32.32 -18.79
C PRO A 122 -7.43 32.96 -17.46
N ARG A 123 -8.66 33.47 -17.42
CA ARG A 123 -9.29 33.99 -16.19
C ARG A 123 -10.77 33.63 -16.10
N VAL A 124 -11.27 33.40 -14.89
CA VAL A 124 -12.72 33.33 -14.67
C VAL A 124 -13.22 34.74 -14.41
N VAL A 125 -14.30 35.15 -15.08
CA VAL A 125 -14.91 36.47 -14.87
C VAL A 125 -16.24 36.40 -14.13
N LYS A 126 -16.85 35.22 -14.09
CA LYS A 126 -18.09 34.97 -13.35
C LYS A 126 -18.38 33.46 -13.24
N GLY A 127 -19.09 33.03 -12.21
CA GLY A 127 -19.60 31.68 -12.07
C GLY A 127 -20.83 31.63 -11.17
N LYS A 128 -21.41 30.45 -11.02
CA LYS A 128 -22.45 30.15 -10.04
C LYS A 128 -22.44 28.65 -9.71
N GLY A 129 -22.78 28.32 -8.46
CA GLY A 129 -22.98 26.95 -8.00
C GLY A 129 -21.65 26.30 -7.63
N ALA A 130 -21.66 25.61 -6.48
CA ALA A 130 -20.54 24.79 -6.06
C ALA A 130 -20.38 23.67 -7.09
N CYS A 131 -19.16 23.39 -7.52
CA CYS A 131 -18.96 22.23 -8.38
C CYS A 131 -19.20 20.95 -7.58
N PRO A 132 -19.67 19.88 -8.23
CA PRO A 132 -19.64 18.57 -7.63
C PRO A 132 -18.22 18.20 -7.21
N PRO A 133 -18.04 17.55 -6.05
CA PRO A 133 -16.77 16.93 -5.70
C PRO A 133 -16.37 15.88 -6.76
N GLU A 134 -15.08 15.59 -6.88
CA GLU A 134 -14.62 14.43 -7.66
C GLU A 134 -15.25 13.14 -7.09
N ASP A 135 -15.47 12.16 -7.98
CA ASP A 135 -15.96 10.81 -7.65
C ASP A 135 -17.26 10.76 -6.82
N ILE A 136 -18.08 11.83 -6.84
CA ILE A 136 -19.34 11.89 -6.08
C ILE A 136 -20.44 10.98 -6.67
N GLY A 137 -20.20 10.31 -7.80
CA GLY A 137 -21.15 9.40 -8.45
C GLY A 137 -22.05 10.11 -9.47
N GLY A 138 -21.50 11.08 -10.19
CA GLY A 138 -22.19 11.84 -11.22
C GLY A 138 -23.31 12.74 -10.67
N ALA A 139 -24.14 13.27 -11.57
CA ALA A 139 -25.21 14.18 -11.18
C ALA A 139 -26.18 13.63 -10.11
N PRO A 140 -26.57 12.33 -10.12
CA PRO A 140 -27.41 11.75 -9.07
C PRO A 140 -26.72 11.70 -7.70
N GLY A 141 -25.43 11.36 -7.67
CA GLY A 141 -24.65 11.32 -6.44
C GLY A 141 -24.45 12.72 -5.84
N TYR A 142 -24.22 13.72 -6.68
CA TYR A 142 -24.20 15.11 -6.23
C TYR A 142 -25.55 15.57 -5.66
N ASP A 143 -26.68 15.22 -6.30
CA ASP A 143 -28.03 15.52 -5.76
C ASP A 143 -28.29 14.85 -4.40
N MET A 144 -27.81 13.62 -4.22
CA MET A 144 -27.87 12.88 -2.95
C MET A 144 -27.01 13.56 -1.88
N PHE A 145 -25.74 13.85 -2.17
CA PHE A 145 -24.80 14.55 -1.31
C PHE A 145 -25.40 15.84 -0.75
N ARG A 146 -25.94 16.69 -1.62
CA ARG A 146 -26.57 17.95 -1.21
C ARG A 146 -27.80 17.77 -0.34
N THR A 147 -28.53 16.68 -0.54
CA THR A 147 -29.73 16.38 0.25
C THR A 147 -29.34 15.94 1.66
N ILE A 148 -28.30 15.13 1.77
CA ILE A 148 -27.79 14.60 3.03
C ILE A 148 -27.11 15.71 3.83
N VAL A 149 -26.20 16.47 3.21
CA VAL A 149 -25.46 17.56 3.86
C VAL A 149 -26.37 18.75 4.24
N ALA A 150 -27.52 18.94 3.55
CA ALA A 150 -28.47 19.98 3.93
C ALA A 150 -29.32 19.64 5.18
N ASP A 151 -29.30 18.38 5.65
CA ASP A 151 -30.06 17.94 6.82
C ASP A 151 -29.13 17.37 7.90
N PRO A 152 -28.70 18.20 8.89
CA PRO A 152 -27.87 17.77 10.02
C PRO A 152 -28.45 16.64 10.87
N ALA A 153 -29.74 16.32 10.73
CA ALA A 153 -30.36 15.20 11.42
C ALA A 153 -30.39 13.91 10.56
N HIS A 154 -29.93 13.97 9.31
CA HIS A 154 -29.83 12.79 8.47
C HIS A 154 -28.78 11.83 9.07
N PRO A 155 -29.07 10.52 9.20
CA PRO A 155 -28.15 9.57 9.85
C PRO A 155 -26.75 9.49 9.21
N GLN A 156 -26.66 9.87 7.93
CA GLN A 156 -25.42 9.90 7.15
C GLN A 156 -24.86 11.32 6.98
N HIS A 157 -25.40 12.33 7.67
CA HIS A 157 -24.95 13.72 7.50
C HIS A 157 -23.47 13.88 7.88
N ASP A 158 -23.10 13.44 9.08
CA ASP A 158 -21.75 13.65 9.61
C ASP A 158 -20.70 12.89 8.78
N GLU A 159 -21.03 11.66 8.38
CA GLU A 159 -20.24 10.83 7.47
C GLU A 159 -20.06 11.49 6.09
N MET A 160 -21.13 12.02 5.50
CA MET A 160 -21.11 12.66 4.17
C MET A 160 -20.34 14.00 4.15
N VAL A 161 -20.35 14.72 5.27
CA VAL A 161 -19.61 15.98 5.48
C VAL A 161 -18.11 15.68 5.63
N GLU A 162 -17.76 14.69 6.46
CA GLU A 162 -16.39 14.25 6.69
C GLU A 162 -15.72 13.70 5.43
N TRP A 163 -16.43 12.86 4.66
CA TRP A 163 -15.89 12.16 3.49
C TRP A 163 -15.43 13.10 2.37
N PHE A 164 -16.21 14.12 2.03
CA PHE A 164 -15.88 15.06 0.94
C PHE A 164 -15.16 16.32 1.42
N GLY A 165 -14.81 16.38 2.71
CA GLY A 165 -14.02 17.47 3.29
C GLY A 165 -14.70 18.84 3.21
N TYR A 166 -16.04 18.90 3.23
CA TYR A 166 -16.77 20.16 3.30
C TYR A 166 -17.20 20.43 4.73
N ASP A 167 -17.18 21.68 5.18
CA ASP A 167 -17.81 22.06 6.45
C ASP A 167 -19.32 21.76 6.41
N ALA A 168 -19.96 21.57 7.58
CA ALA A 168 -21.41 21.39 7.74
C ALA A 168 -22.27 22.54 7.15
N ASP A 169 -21.64 23.61 6.66
CA ASP A 169 -22.23 24.78 6.02
C ASP A 169 -22.12 24.76 4.46
N PHE A 170 -22.05 23.58 3.83
CA PHE A 170 -21.99 23.46 2.36
C PHE A 170 -23.15 24.20 1.67
N ASP A 171 -22.84 25.35 1.06
CA ASP A 171 -23.79 26.09 0.22
C ASP A 171 -23.64 25.67 -1.23
N ALA A 172 -24.60 24.85 -1.69
CA ALA A 172 -24.65 24.38 -3.07
C ALA A 172 -24.84 25.49 -4.12
N GLN A 173 -25.08 26.74 -3.71
CA GLN A 173 -25.09 27.93 -4.57
C GLN A 173 -23.79 28.75 -4.53
N ALA A 174 -22.89 28.47 -3.58
CA ALA A 174 -21.66 29.22 -3.40
C ALA A 174 -20.75 29.11 -4.63
N PHE A 175 -20.06 30.20 -4.93
CA PHE A 175 -19.02 30.24 -5.94
C PHE A 175 -18.02 31.32 -5.54
N ASP A 176 -16.78 30.90 -5.27
CA ASP A 176 -15.68 31.81 -4.98
C ASP A 176 -14.88 32.09 -6.26
N LEU A 177 -14.96 33.35 -6.71
CA LEU A 177 -14.24 33.80 -7.89
C LEU A 177 -12.72 33.86 -7.66
N ALA A 178 -12.28 34.30 -6.48
CA ALA A 178 -10.86 34.48 -6.19
C ALA A 178 -10.15 33.13 -6.07
N ALA A 179 -10.74 32.17 -5.33
CA ALA A 179 -10.18 30.81 -5.23
C ALA A 179 -10.13 30.10 -6.59
N THR A 180 -11.15 30.30 -7.45
CA THR A 180 -11.15 29.72 -8.80
C THR A 180 -10.13 30.39 -9.73
N ASP A 181 -9.92 31.71 -9.59
CA ASP A 181 -8.93 32.42 -10.40
C ASP A 181 -7.50 32.07 -10.00
N LEU A 182 -7.26 31.81 -8.70
CA LEU A 182 -5.99 31.31 -8.16
C LEU A 182 -5.62 29.94 -8.77
N ARG A 183 -6.59 29.02 -8.88
CA ARG A 183 -6.39 27.71 -9.56
C ARG A 183 -6.01 27.84 -11.04
N LEU A 184 -6.32 28.97 -11.68
CA LEU A 184 -5.94 29.22 -13.08
C LEU A 184 -4.56 29.87 -13.24
N GLU A 185 -3.92 30.33 -12.16
CA GLU A 185 -2.62 31.00 -12.22
C GLU A 185 -1.51 30.16 -12.87
N PRO A 186 -1.37 28.85 -12.56
CA PRO A 186 -0.37 28.00 -13.22
C PRO A 186 -0.53 27.96 -14.76
N LEU A 187 -1.75 28.13 -15.26
CA LEU A 187 -2.06 28.09 -16.69
C LEU A 187 -1.78 29.42 -17.42
N ARG A 188 -1.45 30.49 -16.69
CA ARG A 188 -1.08 31.81 -17.26
C ARG A 188 0.39 31.89 -17.68
N ALA A 189 1.24 31.09 -17.03
CA ALA A 189 2.69 31.09 -17.25
C ALA A 189 3.14 30.35 -18.53
N GLY A 190 2.25 29.56 -19.16
CA GLY A 190 2.59 28.68 -20.29
C GLY A 190 1.87 29.02 -21.59
N VAL A 191 2.44 29.86 -22.46
CA VAL A 191 2.00 29.95 -23.87
C VAL A 191 3.19 29.92 -24.85
N ARG A 192 3.30 28.74 -25.50
CA ARG A 192 3.89 28.34 -26.81
C ARG A 192 5.36 27.88 -26.90
N LYS A 193 5.54 26.56 -27.07
CA LYS A 193 6.37 25.98 -28.15
C LYS A 193 5.44 25.52 -29.28
N ASP A 194 5.83 25.68 -30.54
CA ASP A 194 4.98 25.33 -31.69
C ASP A 194 5.27 23.93 -32.27
N ALA A 195 4.35 23.48 -33.13
CA ALA A 195 4.12 22.10 -33.57
C ALA A 195 5.19 21.49 -34.51
N SER A 196 6.47 21.83 -34.36
CA SER A 196 7.54 21.22 -35.16
C SER A 196 8.86 20.92 -34.44
N GLY A 197 8.93 21.08 -33.11
CA GLY A 197 10.00 20.49 -32.31
C GLY A 197 11.43 20.95 -32.67
N ARG A 198 11.64 22.21 -33.10
CA ARG A 198 13.00 22.72 -33.33
C ARG A 198 13.19 24.14 -32.79
N ALA A 199 14.21 24.32 -31.95
CA ALA A 199 14.62 25.62 -31.44
C ALA A 199 15.08 26.54 -32.59
N THR A 200 14.51 27.74 -32.68
CA THR A 200 15.02 28.81 -33.55
C THR A 200 15.75 29.85 -32.71
N LYS A 201 17.00 30.14 -33.11
CA LYS A 201 17.80 31.25 -32.59
C LYS A 201 17.26 32.58 -33.12
N THR A 202 17.02 33.55 -32.24
CA THR A 202 16.87 34.97 -32.61
C THR A 202 18.26 35.62 -32.71
N PRO A 203 18.54 36.49 -33.71
CA PRO A 203 19.77 37.26 -33.77
C PRO A 203 19.71 38.55 -32.92
N GLU A 204 20.92 39.03 -32.63
CA GLU A 204 21.33 40.00 -31.61
C GLU A 204 20.89 41.48 -31.81
N SER A 205 21.03 42.20 -30.68
CA SER A 205 21.59 43.57 -30.51
C SER A 205 20.63 44.74 -30.24
N GLY A 206 20.89 45.48 -29.15
CA GLY A 206 20.30 46.81 -28.92
C GLY A 206 20.29 47.36 -27.48
N ALA A 207 21.47 47.50 -26.86
CA ALA A 207 21.88 48.36 -25.72
C ALA A 207 20.86 49.14 -24.84
N MET A 208 20.98 48.91 -23.52
CA MET A 208 21.02 49.82 -22.36
C MET A 208 19.85 50.79 -22.09
N THR A 209 19.21 50.65 -20.91
CA THR A 209 19.52 51.46 -19.69
C THR A 209 18.73 50.98 -18.46
N GLU A 210 19.46 50.90 -17.34
CA GLU A 210 19.03 50.93 -15.92
C GLU A 210 18.23 49.77 -15.28
N ARG A 211 18.90 49.08 -14.35
CA ARG A 211 18.32 48.19 -13.32
C ARG A 211 17.51 49.03 -12.30
N PRO A 212 16.42 48.47 -11.76
CA PRO A 212 16.51 47.92 -10.40
C PRO A 212 15.77 46.58 -10.20
N ASN A 213 16.36 45.77 -9.31
CA ASN A 213 15.86 44.59 -8.55
C ASN A 213 14.99 43.52 -9.23
N MET A 214 15.60 42.33 -9.39
CA MET A 214 14.95 41.02 -9.52
C MET A 214 14.95 40.32 -8.16
N THR A 215 13.80 39.85 -7.72
CA THR A 215 13.54 38.70 -6.82
C THR A 215 12.05 38.36 -6.97
N ALA A 216 11.72 37.06 -7.17
CA ALA A 216 10.42 36.41 -7.44
C ALA A 216 10.44 35.73 -8.83
N ASP A 217 10.33 34.40 -9.01
CA ASP A 217 9.78 33.36 -8.14
C ASP A 217 10.59 32.06 -8.20
N ALA A 218 10.95 31.59 -7.00
CA ALA A 218 11.37 30.24 -6.65
C ALA A 218 10.31 29.78 -5.63
N ASP A 219 9.48 28.76 -5.93
CA ASP A 219 8.48 28.35 -4.93
C ASP A 219 7.91 26.91 -5.03
N ASP A 220 8.20 26.11 -6.07
CA ASP A 220 7.61 24.75 -6.12
C ASP A 220 8.21 23.77 -5.09
N GLY A 221 9.49 23.93 -4.73
CA GLY A 221 10.14 23.07 -3.73
C GLY A 221 9.83 23.44 -2.27
N ASP A 222 9.64 24.73 -2.00
CA ASP A 222 9.27 25.22 -0.67
C ASP A 222 7.79 24.90 -0.36
N GLY A 223 6.92 24.83 -1.39
CA GLY A 223 5.52 24.43 -1.25
C GLY A 223 5.31 23.02 -0.69
N PHE A 224 6.04 22.00 -1.16
CA PHE A 224 5.92 20.63 -0.64
C PHE A 224 6.40 20.50 0.80
N ILE A 225 7.52 21.15 1.13
CA ILE A 225 8.08 21.15 2.49
C ILE A 225 7.12 21.91 3.42
N ALA A 226 6.58 23.06 3.00
CA ALA A 226 5.60 23.82 3.77
C ALA A 226 4.29 23.04 3.99
N ALA A 227 3.78 22.36 2.97
CA ALA A 227 2.57 21.53 3.07
C ALA A 227 2.78 20.32 4.00
N ALA A 228 3.94 19.66 3.93
CA ALA A 228 4.29 18.57 4.83
C ALA A 228 4.44 19.06 6.28
N LEU A 229 5.11 20.19 6.49
CA LEU A 229 5.24 20.81 7.82
C LEU A 229 3.88 21.24 8.38
N ALA A 230 3.00 21.83 7.57
CA ALA A 230 1.64 22.18 7.98
C ALA A 230 0.84 20.93 8.38
N SER A 231 0.80 19.89 7.53
CA SER A 231 0.12 18.63 7.85
C SER A 231 0.66 17.97 9.12
N LEU A 232 1.98 18.05 9.35
CA LEU A 232 2.59 17.53 10.57
C LEU A 232 2.24 18.36 11.80
N ARG A 233 2.09 19.69 11.70
CA ARG A 233 1.65 20.54 12.82
C ARG A 233 0.21 20.26 13.21
N ASP A 234 -0.66 20.11 12.21
CA ASP A 234 -2.10 19.91 12.40
C ASP A 234 -2.48 18.49 12.86
N GLY A 235 -1.50 17.64 13.23
CA GLY A 235 -1.72 16.26 13.68
C GLY A 235 -2.26 15.33 12.58
N ALA A 236 -2.07 15.74 11.33
CA ALA A 236 -2.84 15.30 10.20
C ALA A 236 -2.05 14.24 9.39
N ALA A 237 -2.57 13.01 9.23
CA ALA A 237 -1.94 11.94 8.45
C ALA A 237 -1.92 12.31 6.95
N GLY A 238 -0.84 12.95 6.49
CA GLY A 238 -0.73 13.51 5.14
C GLY A 238 0.30 12.76 4.33
N GLY A 239 -0.01 11.50 3.98
CA GLY A 239 0.98 10.60 3.37
C GLY A 239 1.59 11.13 2.06
N VAL A 240 0.79 11.75 1.19
CA VAL A 240 1.28 12.21 -0.13
C VAL A 240 2.22 13.41 -0.02
N ALA A 241 1.82 14.45 0.71
CA ALA A 241 2.66 15.65 0.91
C ALA A 241 3.95 15.31 1.67
N GLN A 242 3.85 14.45 2.69
CA GLN A 242 5.02 13.96 3.44
C GLN A 242 5.96 13.15 2.54
N GLN A 243 5.44 12.20 1.74
CA GLN A 243 6.27 11.41 0.82
C GLN A 243 6.91 12.28 -0.28
N GLN A 244 6.20 13.28 -0.80
CA GLN A 244 6.74 14.23 -1.78
C GLN A 244 7.85 15.09 -1.16
N ALA A 245 7.64 15.59 0.06
CA ALA A 245 8.66 16.33 0.80
C ALA A 245 9.90 15.47 1.10
N ILE A 246 9.72 14.22 1.52
CA ILE A 246 10.83 13.28 1.75
C ILE A 246 11.59 13.03 0.45
N ARG A 247 10.90 12.73 -0.66
CA ARG A 247 11.54 12.53 -1.96
C ARG A 247 12.31 13.77 -2.43
N ALA A 248 11.73 14.96 -2.26
CA ALA A 248 12.40 16.21 -2.60
C ALA A 248 13.65 16.44 -1.72
N LEU A 249 13.57 16.22 -0.42
CA LEU A 249 14.70 16.38 0.51
C LEU A 249 15.81 15.34 0.26
N MET A 250 15.44 14.11 -0.09
CA MET A 250 16.36 13.03 -0.48
C MET A 250 17.06 13.31 -1.81
N ALA A 251 16.34 13.85 -2.80
CA ALA A 251 16.88 14.25 -4.09
C ALA A 251 17.74 15.53 -3.99
N HIS A 252 17.50 16.40 -3.01
CA HIS A 252 18.20 17.67 -2.81
C HIS A 252 18.81 17.79 -1.39
N PRO A 253 19.93 17.08 -1.11
CA PRO A 253 20.54 17.01 0.22
C PRO A 253 20.84 18.36 0.90
N SER A 254 21.10 19.42 0.13
CA SER A 254 21.38 20.76 0.68
C SER A 254 20.19 21.36 1.43
N ALA A 255 18.95 21.09 1.00
CA ALA A 255 17.74 21.56 1.66
C ALA A 255 17.52 20.83 3.00
N ALA A 256 17.77 19.51 3.04
CA ALA A 256 17.77 18.74 4.28
C ALA A 256 18.79 19.30 5.29
N GLY A 257 20.00 19.62 4.82
CA GLY A 257 21.01 20.30 5.65
C GLY A 257 20.57 21.69 6.14
N GLY A 258 19.75 22.43 5.39
CA GLY A 258 19.22 23.73 5.80
C GLY A 258 18.19 23.65 6.93
N LEU A 259 17.28 22.66 6.87
CA LEU A 259 16.32 22.38 7.95
C LEU A 259 17.03 22.06 9.27
N VAL A 260 18.08 21.25 9.20
CA VAL A 260 18.90 20.85 10.37
C VAL A 260 19.58 22.06 11.00
N ARG A 261 20.14 22.98 10.20
CA ARG A 261 20.77 24.20 10.72
C ARG A 261 19.78 25.02 11.54
N ARG A 262 18.58 25.23 11.01
CA ARG A 262 17.53 26.02 11.67
C ARG A 262 17.10 25.41 12.99
N LEU A 263 16.91 24.10 13.00
CA LEU A 263 16.56 23.35 14.20
C LEU A 263 17.63 23.48 15.28
N LEU A 264 18.91 23.42 14.91
CA LEU A 264 20.02 23.58 15.84
C LEU A 264 20.22 25.02 16.33
N THR A 265 19.75 26.03 15.59
CA THR A 265 19.91 27.46 15.98
C THR A 265 18.64 28.11 16.52
N SER A 266 17.50 27.40 16.53
CA SER A 266 16.22 27.94 17.04
C SER A 266 16.07 27.71 18.54
N GLY A 267 15.86 28.76 19.33
CA GLY A 267 15.64 28.63 20.78
C GLY A 267 14.44 27.75 21.17
N ASP A 268 13.49 27.56 20.26
CA ASP A 268 12.36 26.63 20.38
C ASP A 268 12.19 25.87 19.05
N PRO A 269 12.66 24.61 18.93
CA PRO A 269 12.62 23.86 17.68
C PRO A 269 11.20 23.36 17.37
N ASP A 270 10.72 23.61 16.14
CA ASP A 270 9.41 23.14 15.69
C ASP A 270 9.31 21.60 15.68
N PRO A 271 8.36 21.00 16.44
CA PRO A 271 8.13 19.56 16.44
C PRO A 271 7.84 18.97 15.06
N ALA A 272 7.20 19.73 14.14
CA ALA A 272 6.94 19.26 12.79
C ALA A 272 8.22 19.17 11.95
N VAL A 273 9.17 20.08 12.14
CA VAL A 273 10.49 20.02 11.50
C VAL A 273 11.27 18.82 12.04
N LEU A 274 11.24 18.60 13.35
CA LEU A 274 11.83 17.40 13.98
C LEU A 274 11.28 16.11 13.37
N ARG A 275 9.95 15.98 13.29
CA ARG A 275 9.28 14.82 12.68
C ARG A 275 9.64 14.64 11.21
N LEU A 276 9.69 15.72 10.43
CA LEU A 276 10.05 15.62 9.01
C LEU A 276 11.51 15.17 8.83
N ILE A 277 12.44 15.66 9.66
CA ILE A 277 13.83 15.19 9.64
C ILE A 277 13.92 13.73 10.06
N GLU A 278 13.20 13.31 11.10
CA GLU A 278 13.12 11.90 11.51
C GLU A 278 12.67 11.00 10.35
N MET A 279 11.62 11.39 9.62
CA MET A 279 11.14 10.66 8.45
C MET A 279 12.18 10.62 7.31
N VAL A 280 12.89 11.73 7.07
CA VAL A 280 13.97 11.80 6.06
C VAL A 280 15.17 10.92 6.46
N LEU A 281 15.57 10.92 7.74
CA LEU A 281 16.63 10.07 8.25
C LEU A 281 16.25 8.59 8.12
N TYR A 282 15.00 8.24 8.44
CA TYR A 282 14.47 6.90 8.28
C TYR A 282 14.48 6.45 6.81
N GLU A 283 14.01 7.30 5.89
CA GLU A 283 14.03 7.00 4.45
C GLU A 283 15.46 6.92 3.91
N ALA A 284 16.36 7.80 4.37
CA ALA A 284 17.77 7.78 3.99
C ALA A 284 18.46 6.48 4.42
N ARG A 285 18.15 5.98 5.62
CA ARG A 285 18.61 4.65 6.08
C ARG A 285 18.03 3.54 5.19
N LEU A 286 16.71 3.53 4.93
CA LEU A 286 16.08 2.50 4.09
C LEU A 286 16.70 2.46 2.69
N ASP A 287 16.87 3.62 2.07
CA ASP A 287 17.53 3.75 0.78
C ASP A 287 18.95 3.17 0.87
N MET A 288 19.76 3.56 1.86
CA MET A 288 21.12 3.01 2.03
C MET A 288 21.17 1.49 2.20
N GLU A 289 20.25 0.91 2.98
CA GLU A 289 20.18 -0.53 3.19
C GLU A 289 19.74 -1.31 1.95
N GLY A 290 18.90 -0.68 1.13
CA GLY A 290 18.56 -1.13 -0.21
C GLY A 290 19.67 -0.89 -1.23
N ASN A 291 20.79 -0.26 -0.84
CA ASN A 291 21.80 0.32 -1.73
C ASN A 291 21.18 1.27 -2.78
N GLY A 292 20.20 2.07 -2.42
CA GLY A 292 19.62 3.12 -3.26
C GLY A 292 20.60 4.26 -3.56
N ARG A 293 20.12 5.31 -4.24
CA ARG A 293 20.97 6.37 -4.83
C ARG A 293 21.01 7.67 -4.01
N HIS A 294 20.08 7.87 -3.07
CA HIS A 294 19.86 9.17 -2.43
C HIS A 294 20.24 9.22 -0.96
N GLY A 295 20.17 8.10 -0.24
CA GLY A 295 20.28 8.03 1.21
C GLY A 295 21.63 8.47 1.74
N ARG A 296 22.73 7.91 1.23
CA ARG A 296 24.08 8.29 1.69
C ARG A 296 24.42 9.75 1.38
N PRO A 297 24.20 10.27 0.15
CA PRO A 297 24.38 11.69 -0.13
C PRO A 297 23.54 12.61 0.76
N CYS A 298 22.30 12.22 1.07
CA CYS A 298 21.42 12.94 2.00
C CYS A 298 22.03 13.02 3.40
N LEU A 299 22.41 11.87 3.99
CA LEU A 299 23.03 11.80 5.32
C LEU A 299 24.35 12.58 5.38
N ASP A 300 25.27 12.38 4.43
CA ASP A 300 26.56 13.09 4.41
C ASP A 300 26.36 14.61 4.43
N ARG A 301 25.29 15.11 3.79
CA ARG A 301 24.98 16.54 3.76
C ARG A 301 24.34 17.05 5.04
N ILE A 302 23.45 16.26 5.67
CA ILE A 302 22.91 16.53 7.01
C ILE A 302 24.06 16.57 8.03
N GLU A 303 24.94 15.58 8.04
CA GLU A 303 26.10 15.50 8.93
C GLU A 303 27.06 16.69 8.73
N ALA A 304 27.34 17.07 7.48
CA ALA A 304 28.14 18.25 7.18
C ALA A 304 27.48 19.55 7.66
N ALA A 305 26.14 19.63 7.63
CA ALA A 305 25.41 20.77 8.16
C ALA A 305 25.49 20.85 9.69
N ILE A 306 25.32 19.72 10.38
CA ILE A 306 25.52 19.60 11.84
C ILE A 306 26.93 20.07 12.20
N GLY A 307 27.96 19.48 11.59
CA GLY A 307 29.36 19.81 11.89
C GLY A 307 29.74 21.27 11.58
N ALA A 308 29.02 21.94 10.68
CA ALA A 308 29.21 23.35 10.41
C ALA A 308 28.59 24.27 11.48
N VAL A 309 27.47 23.88 12.09
CA VAL A 309 26.82 24.65 13.17
C VAL A 309 27.55 24.43 14.50
N VAL A 310 27.88 23.17 14.81
CA VAL A 310 28.61 22.81 16.05
C VAL A 310 29.91 23.60 16.23
N LYS A 311 30.65 23.84 15.15
CA LYS A 311 31.95 24.55 15.19
C LYS A 311 31.86 26.05 15.51
N VAL A 312 30.66 26.62 15.53
CA VAL A 312 30.48 28.07 15.73
C VAL A 312 30.22 28.42 17.21
N GLU A 313 29.94 27.41 18.07
CA GLU A 313 29.69 27.46 19.54
C GLU A 313 28.60 28.43 20.04
N ASP A 314 28.47 29.65 19.50
CA ASP A 314 27.48 30.64 19.92
C ASP A 314 26.07 30.37 19.32
N GLY A 315 25.09 30.06 20.18
CA GLY A 315 23.65 30.09 19.83
C GLY A 315 22.98 28.75 19.50
N LEU A 316 23.54 27.63 19.95
CA LEU A 316 22.92 26.30 19.80
C LEU A 316 21.69 26.13 20.70
N SER A 317 20.68 25.44 20.17
CA SER A 317 19.47 25.05 20.88
C SER A 317 19.64 23.69 21.55
N ILE A 318 19.59 23.64 22.88
CA ILE A 318 19.64 22.38 23.65
C ILE A 318 18.50 21.44 23.22
N SER A 319 17.28 21.97 23.14
CA SER A 319 16.11 21.20 22.69
C SER A 319 16.27 20.71 21.25
N GLY A 320 16.88 21.51 20.37
CA GLY A 320 17.16 21.11 18.98
C GLY A 320 18.20 20.00 18.90
N VAL A 321 19.28 20.10 19.68
CA VAL A 321 20.32 19.07 19.77
C VAL A 321 19.73 17.76 20.28
N LEU A 322 19.00 17.77 21.40
CA LEU A 322 18.37 16.58 21.97
C LEU A 322 17.31 15.97 21.04
N GLY A 323 16.50 16.81 20.40
CA GLY A 323 15.51 16.37 19.42
C GLY A 323 16.15 15.70 18.20
N LEU A 324 17.26 16.23 17.68
CA LEU A 324 17.96 15.67 16.54
C LEU A 324 18.67 14.35 16.89
N VAL A 325 19.29 14.26 18.06
CA VAL A 325 19.81 12.98 18.59
C VAL A 325 18.69 11.95 18.58
N ARG A 326 17.53 12.28 19.15
CA ARG A 326 16.38 11.36 19.21
C ARG A 326 15.93 10.94 17.81
N ALA A 327 15.86 11.86 16.86
CA ALA A 327 15.49 11.56 15.48
C ALA A 327 16.46 10.57 14.81
N TYR A 328 17.78 10.70 15.04
CA TYR A 328 18.77 9.72 14.56
C TYR A 328 18.51 8.33 15.17
N VAL A 329 18.24 8.26 16.46
CA VAL A 329 18.00 6.98 17.17
C VAL A 329 16.72 6.31 16.69
N GLN A 330 15.64 7.07 16.54
CA GLN A 330 14.37 6.54 16.01
C GLN A 330 14.54 6.04 14.57
N ALA A 331 15.39 6.71 13.79
CA ALA A 331 15.77 6.27 12.46
C ALA A 331 16.77 5.10 12.45
N ASP A 332 17.19 4.56 13.61
CA ASP A 332 18.21 3.51 13.77
C ASP A 332 19.59 3.89 13.18
N LEU A 333 19.95 5.16 13.35
CA LEU A 333 21.23 5.75 12.94
C LEU A 333 22.03 6.22 14.15
N SER A 334 23.36 6.16 14.05
CA SER A 334 24.24 6.74 15.07
C SER A 334 24.30 8.27 14.92
N PRO A 335 24.01 9.04 15.97
CA PRO A 335 24.20 10.49 15.93
C PRO A 335 25.67 10.85 15.65
N PRO A 336 25.98 11.94 14.92
CA PRO A 336 27.36 12.34 14.65
C PRO A 336 28.09 12.82 15.92
N ASP A 337 29.38 12.49 16.06
CA ASP A 337 30.20 12.79 17.26
C ASP A 337 30.09 14.23 17.76
N GLY A 338 30.05 15.20 16.83
CA GLY A 338 29.93 16.62 17.16
C GLY A 338 28.60 17.00 17.84
N LEU A 339 27.52 16.29 17.52
CA LEU A 339 26.20 16.50 18.13
C LEU A 339 26.16 15.91 19.54
N SER A 340 26.71 14.70 19.71
CA SER A 340 26.81 14.03 21.00
C SER A 340 27.76 14.73 21.97
N ALA A 341 28.89 15.27 21.49
CA ALA A 341 29.87 15.96 22.33
C ALA A 341 29.35 17.29 22.90
N LEU A 342 28.51 18.02 22.17
CA LEU A 342 27.92 19.27 22.65
C LEU A 342 26.98 19.07 23.83
N ALA A 343 26.20 17.98 23.82
CA ALA A 343 25.33 17.61 24.94
C ALA A 343 26.13 17.37 26.25
N VAL A 344 27.43 17.09 26.15
CA VAL A 344 28.33 16.83 27.28
C VAL A 344 29.27 18.01 27.59
N SER A 345 29.64 18.84 26.61
CA SER A 345 30.63 19.91 26.80
C SER A 345 30.24 21.00 27.82
N GLU A 346 28.94 21.25 28.03
CA GLU A 346 28.49 22.16 29.10
C GLU A 346 28.69 21.57 30.52
N ALA A 347 28.99 20.27 30.64
CA ALA A 347 29.28 19.60 31.91
C ALA A 347 30.78 19.57 32.29
N ASP A 348 31.69 19.83 31.34
CA ASP A 348 33.14 19.70 31.58
C ASP A 348 33.82 20.96 32.14
N ASP A 349 33.15 22.13 32.10
CA ASP A 349 33.60 23.39 32.72
C ASP A 349 32.96 23.65 34.12
N VAL A 350 32.43 22.59 34.73
CA VAL A 350 31.68 22.63 35.99
C VAL A 350 32.60 22.42 37.21
N ASP A 351 32.40 23.22 38.26
CA ASP A 351 33.13 23.11 39.53
C ASP A 351 33.03 21.67 40.10
N PRO A 352 34.08 21.09 40.72
CA PRO A 352 34.01 19.76 41.33
C PRO A 352 32.83 19.53 42.27
N ASP A 353 32.39 20.54 43.03
CA ASP A 353 31.21 20.44 43.90
C ASP A 353 29.91 20.39 43.09
N ASP A 354 29.83 21.14 41.98
CA ASP A 354 28.70 21.14 41.06
C ASP A 354 28.65 19.84 40.22
N ARG A 355 29.80 19.21 39.95
CA ARG A 355 29.88 17.89 39.29
C ARG A 355 29.28 16.79 40.17
N VAL A 356 29.53 16.82 41.48
CA VAL A 356 28.89 15.89 42.44
C VAL A 356 27.39 16.13 42.53
N ALA A 357 26.95 17.39 42.52
CA ALA A 357 25.54 17.75 42.50
C ALA A 357 24.83 17.29 41.21
N MET A 358 25.50 17.43 40.06
CA MET A 358 25.01 16.96 38.76
C MET A 358 24.93 15.44 38.68
N GLU A 359 25.93 14.72 39.22
CA GLU A 359 25.88 13.26 39.32
C GLU A 359 24.72 12.79 40.21
N GLN A 360 24.46 13.47 41.32
CA GLN A 360 23.29 13.20 42.17
C GLN A 360 21.97 13.50 41.46
N ALA A 361 21.86 14.64 40.77
CA ALA A 361 20.66 14.99 39.99
C ALA A 361 20.39 13.97 38.87
N MET A 362 21.43 13.50 38.19
CA MET A 362 21.31 12.46 37.16
C MET A 362 20.88 11.12 37.76
N GLN A 363 21.42 10.74 38.92
CA GLN A 363 20.99 9.54 39.64
C GLN A 363 19.52 9.61 40.10
N GLU A 364 19.04 10.79 40.51
CA GLU A 364 17.63 11.03 40.84
C GLU A 364 16.74 10.95 39.60
N ALA A 365 17.14 11.58 38.49
CA ALA A 365 16.39 11.55 37.23
C ALA A 365 16.23 10.12 36.69
N VAL A 366 17.31 9.35 36.66
CA VAL A 366 17.28 7.92 36.29
C VAL A 366 16.37 7.13 37.24
N GLY A 367 16.39 7.46 38.54
CA GLY A 367 15.51 6.83 39.53
C GLY A 367 14.02 7.10 39.27
N ASN A 368 13.68 8.31 38.82
CA ASN A 368 12.31 8.66 38.45
C ASN A 368 11.85 7.89 37.20
N VAL A 369 12.68 7.82 36.16
CA VAL A 369 12.39 7.04 34.94
C VAL A 369 12.13 5.56 35.29
N LEU A 370 12.98 4.97 36.13
CA LEU A 370 12.81 3.58 36.59
C LEU A 370 11.55 3.36 37.43
N ALA A 371 11.01 4.41 38.06
CA ALA A 371 9.79 4.35 38.85
C ALA A 371 8.52 4.53 37.99
N GLU A 372 8.61 5.24 36.88
CA GLU A 372 7.48 5.53 35.97
C GLU A 372 7.29 4.46 34.89
N VAL A 373 8.37 3.80 34.45
CA VAL A 373 8.30 2.81 33.38
C VAL A 373 8.08 1.41 33.97
N GLU A 374 6.97 0.79 33.58
CA GLU A 374 6.49 -0.45 34.21
C GLU A 374 7.18 -1.74 33.70
N SER A 375 7.81 -1.72 32.51
CA SER A 375 8.40 -2.92 31.90
C SER A 375 9.89 -2.78 31.50
N PRO A 376 10.69 -3.85 31.60
CA PRO A 376 12.08 -3.84 31.13
C PRO A 376 12.26 -3.54 29.64
N GLU A 377 11.29 -3.92 28.81
CA GLU A 377 11.28 -3.68 27.35
C GLU A 377 11.13 -2.18 27.08
N ALA A 378 10.19 -1.51 27.76
CA ALA A 378 10.04 -0.07 27.65
C ALA A 378 11.29 0.66 28.19
N LEU A 379 11.91 0.15 29.26
CA LEU A 379 13.16 0.70 29.79
C LEU A 379 14.32 0.58 28.80
N ARG A 380 14.42 -0.53 28.06
CA ARG A 380 15.41 -0.70 26.99
C ARG A 380 15.29 0.43 25.98
N ASP A 381 14.07 0.71 25.51
CA ASP A 381 13.83 1.68 24.45
C ASP A 381 14.09 3.11 24.94
N VAL A 382 13.63 3.45 26.15
CA VAL A 382 13.92 4.73 26.82
C VAL A 382 15.43 4.96 26.99
N PHE A 383 16.16 3.95 27.48
CA PHE A 383 17.60 4.12 27.71
C PHE A 383 18.44 4.02 26.44
N ARG A 384 17.95 3.35 25.38
CA ARG A 384 18.56 3.42 24.05
C ARG A 384 18.55 4.86 23.53
N GLU A 385 17.40 5.54 23.65
CA GLU A 385 17.27 6.96 23.32
C GLU A 385 18.15 7.85 24.20
N LEU A 386 18.17 7.61 25.52
CA LEU A 386 18.95 8.40 26.45
C LEU A 386 20.47 8.27 26.18
N LEU A 387 20.98 7.05 26.07
CA LEU A 387 22.41 6.79 25.88
C LEU A 387 22.92 7.39 24.56
N ALA A 388 22.13 7.34 23.50
CA ALA A 388 22.52 7.88 22.22
C ALA A 388 22.80 9.40 22.25
N GLY A 389 22.24 10.14 23.21
CA GLY A 389 22.54 11.55 23.43
C GLY A 389 23.94 11.85 23.94
N PHE A 390 24.70 10.84 24.35
CA PHE A 390 26.06 10.97 24.84
C PHE A 390 27.07 10.47 23.80
N PRO A 391 28.32 10.96 23.79
CA PRO A 391 29.42 10.39 23.00
C PRO A 391 29.70 8.95 23.42
N ASP A 392 30.26 8.15 22.52
CA ASP A 392 30.59 6.75 22.77
C ASP A 392 31.46 6.56 24.01
N GLU A 393 32.40 7.48 24.28
CA GLU A 393 33.26 7.44 25.46
C GLU A 393 32.50 7.62 26.78
N ALA A 394 31.40 8.39 26.78
CA ALA A 394 30.60 8.69 27.97
C ALA A 394 29.44 7.68 28.15
N ARG A 395 28.98 7.04 27.07
CA ARG A 395 27.91 6.03 27.10
C ARG A 395 28.22 4.87 28.04
N GLY A 396 29.47 4.39 28.04
CA GLY A 396 29.91 3.31 28.92
C GLY A 396 29.83 3.67 30.41
N GLU A 397 30.21 4.89 30.78
CA GLU A 397 30.15 5.37 32.16
C GLU A 397 28.71 5.55 32.65
N LEU A 398 27.85 6.12 31.81
CA LEU A 398 26.43 6.27 32.11
C LEU A 398 25.73 4.91 32.21
N ALA A 399 26.03 3.99 31.29
CA ALA A 399 25.56 2.60 31.37
C ALA A 399 26.03 1.92 32.66
N ALA A 400 27.27 2.14 33.10
CA ALA A 400 27.78 1.59 34.36
C ALA A 400 27.05 2.17 35.59
N MET A 401 26.75 3.46 35.58
CA MET A 401 25.95 4.12 36.62
C MET A 401 24.55 3.49 36.73
N ILE A 402 23.86 3.34 35.60
CA ILE A 402 22.50 2.78 35.54
C ILE A 402 22.52 1.28 35.89
N ALA A 403 23.44 0.51 35.32
CA ALA A 403 23.56 -0.94 35.54
C ALA A 403 23.91 -1.27 37.00
N GLY A 404 24.63 -0.37 37.69
CA GLY A 404 25.01 -0.54 39.09
C GLY A 404 23.86 -0.42 40.10
N ARG A 405 22.66 -0.01 39.66
CA ARG A 405 21.52 0.22 40.54
C ARG A 405 20.82 -1.09 40.95
N SER A 406 19.98 -1.01 42.00
CA SER A 406 19.43 -2.17 42.69
C SER A 406 18.00 -2.56 42.30
N GLU A 407 17.33 -1.79 41.44
CA GLU A 407 15.96 -2.02 40.99
C GLU A 407 15.83 -3.35 40.24
N ASP A 408 14.67 -4.00 40.34
CA ASP A 408 14.44 -5.36 39.85
C ASP A 408 14.42 -5.48 38.31
N SER A 409 14.19 -4.38 37.60
CA SER A 409 14.21 -4.31 36.13
C SER A 409 15.62 -4.25 35.54
N ILE A 410 16.61 -3.78 36.31
CA ILE A 410 18.00 -3.58 35.87
C ILE A 410 18.69 -4.85 35.35
N PRO A 411 18.52 -6.07 35.92
CA PRO A 411 19.16 -7.27 35.38
C PRO A 411 18.74 -7.56 33.94
N LYS A 412 17.44 -7.45 33.64
CA LYS A 412 16.92 -7.68 32.28
C LYS A 412 17.40 -6.57 31.33
N LEU A 413 17.43 -5.31 31.78
CA LEU A 413 18.05 -4.22 31.01
C LEU A 413 19.52 -4.51 30.67
N CYS A 414 20.30 -4.97 31.65
CA CYS A 414 21.69 -5.37 31.42
C CYS A 414 21.81 -6.51 30.41
N LEU A 415 20.88 -7.47 30.37
CA LEU A 415 20.89 -8.53 29.36
C LEU A 415 20.72 -7.97 27.94
N TYR A 416 19.86 -6.96 27.73
CA TYR A 416 19.76 -6.28 26.44
C TYR A 416 21.08 -5.60 26.06
N TRP A 417 21.69 -4.90 27.02
CA TRP A 417 22.96 -4.20 26.81
C TRP A 417 24.16 -5.12 26.56
N LEU A 418 24.09 -6.42 26.89
CA LEU A 418 25.12 -7.37 26.45
C LEU A 418 25.16 -7.54 24.92
N LEU A 419 24.08 -7.16 24.22
CA LEU A 419 23.95 -7.20 22.77
C LEU A 419 24.06 -5.80 22.13
N ASP A 420 24.46 -4.79 22.91
CA ASP A 420 24.70 -3.44 22.40
C ASP A 420 25.90 -3.43 21.44
N PRO A 421 25.92 -2.62 20.36
CA PRO A 421 27.07 -2.49 19.46
C PRO A 421 28.33 -1.93 20.14
N LEU A 422 28.20 -1.13 21.22
CA LEU A 422 29.33 -0.52 21.92
C LEU A 422 29.92 -1.45 22.98
N ALA A 423 31.23 -1.68 22.89
CA ALA A 423 31.95 -2.57 23.81
C ALA A 423 31.89 -2.12 25.27
N ASP A 424 31.91 -0.81 25.53
CA ASP A 424 31.91 -0.28 26.89
C ASP A 424 30.54 -0.39 27.56
N VAL A 425 29.44 -0.23 26.81
CA VAL A 425 28.07 -0.50 27.28
C VAL A 425 27.90 -1.98 27.64
N ARG A 426 28.37 -2.89 26.76
CA ARG A 426 28.39 -4.33 27.05
C ARG A 426 29.20 -4.65 28.30
N LEU A 427 30.37 -4.04 28.45
CA LEU A 427 31.27 -4.28 29.59
C LEU A 427 30.64 -3.80 30.90
N ALA A 428 30.04 -2.60 30.90
CA ALA A 428 29.31 -2.07 32.04
C ALA A 428 28.20 -3.02 32.51
N ALA A 429 27.37 -3.48 31.57
CA ALA A 429 26.31 -4.45 31.86
C ALA A 429 26.85 -5.79 32.39
N ALA A 430 27.90 -6.33 31.77
CA ALA A 430 28.51 -7.58 32.17
C ALA A 430 29.12 -7.53 33.59
N VAL A 431 29.80 -6.43 33.92
CA VAL A 431 30.37 -6.17 35.25
C VAL A 431 29.26 -6.03 36.28
N ALA A 432 28.21 -5.27 35.98
CA ALA A 432 27.08 -5.10 36.89
C ALA A 432 26.36 -6.42 37.19
N LEU A 433 26.11 -7.25 36.17
CA LEU A 433 25.50 -8.58 36.36
C LEU A 433 26.38 -9.49 37.22
N ARG A 434 27.71 -9.45 37.02
CA ARG A 434 28.66 -10.21 37.84
C ARG A 434 28.62 -9.78 39.31
N ASP A 435 28.68 -8.49 39.55
CA ASP A 435 28.72 -7.91 40.89
C ASP A 435 27.38 -8.11 41.61
N ARG A 436 26.27 -8.06 40.86
CA ARG A 436 24.94 -8.39 41.35
C ARG A 436 24.84 -9.87 41.75
N MET A 437 25.30 -10.79 40.90
CA MET A 437 25.31 -12.23 41.19
C MET A 437 26.02 -12.57 42.51
N ALA A 438 27.07 -11.81 42.85
CA ALA A 438 27.79 -11.98 44.11
C ALA A 438 26.97 -11.56 45.35
N ARG A 439 25.95 -10.69 45.18
CA ARG A 439 25.08 -10.18 46.26
C ARG A 439 23.73 -10.89 46.29
N THR A 440 23.09 -10.99 45.13
CA THR A 440 21.76 -11.56 44.89
C THR A 440 21.83 -12.46 43.65
N PRO A 441 21.63 -13.78 43.78
CA PRO A 441 21.64 -14.68 42.63
C PRO A 441 20.56 -14.32 41.61
N LEU A 442 20.88 -14.40 40.31
CA LEU A 442 19.87 -14.35 39.25
C LEU A 442 19.01 -15.61 39.28
N ASP A 443 17.74 -15.48 38.94
CA ASP A 443 16.85 -16.63 38.83
C ASP A 443 17.20 -17.50 37.59
N ARG A 444 16.52 -18.65 37.48
CA ARG A 444 16.74 -19.61 36.38
C ARG A 444 16.46 -18.99 35.01
N SER A 445 15.48 -18.09 34.92
CA SER A 445 15.07 -17.49 33.65
C SER A 445 16.13 -16.52 33.14
N MET A 446 16.55 -15.61 34.00
CA MET A 446 17.64 -14.67 33.74
C MET A 446 18.96 -15.38 33.46
N MET A 447 19.23 -16.50 34.13
CA MET A 447 20.39 -17.34 33.81
C MET A 447 20.31 -17.98 32.41
N GLY A 448 19.13 -18.43 31.98
CA GLY A 448 18.92 -18.96 30.63
C GLY A 448 19.18 -17.90 29.55
N LEU A 449 18.62 -16.70 29.74
CA LEU A 449 18.82 -15.56 28.83
C LEU A 449 20.27 -15.04 28.84
N LEU A 450 20.94 -15.02 30.00
CA LEU A 450 22.37 -14.70 30.09
C LEU A 450 23.22 -15.67 29.25
N ILE A 451 22.91 -16.97 29.30
CA ILE A 451 23.59 -17.99 28.50
C ILE A 451 23.31 -17.79 27.01
N ALA A 452 22.09 -17.42 26.63
CA ALA A 452 21.74 -17.09 25.25
C ALA A 452 22.52 -15.87 24.74
N ALA A 453 22.42 -14.74 25.45
CA ALA A 453 23.15 -13.52 25.11
C ALA A 453 24.65 -13.79 24.94
N ARG A 454 25.26 -14.52 25.88
CA ARG A 454 26.67 -14.93 25.81
C ARG A 454 26.99 -15.59 24.45
N ARG A 455 26.16 -16.52 23.95
CA ARG A 455 26.48 -17.25 22.71
C ARG A 455 26.64 -16.30 21.52
N TRP A 456 25.93 -15.19 21.52
CA TRP A 456 25.85 -14.22 20.43
C TRP A 456 26.80 -13.03 20.60
N MET A 457 27.35 -12.82 21.80
CA MET A 457 28.30 -11.73 22.08
C MET A 457 29.60 -11.84 21.25
N PRO A 458 30.17 -10.70 20.82
CA PRO A 458 31.54 -10.64 20.32
C PRO A 458 32.55 -11.19 21.33
N ALA A 459 33.71 -11.66 20.85
CA ALA A 459 34.78 -12.16 21.71
C ALA A 459 35.59 -10.99 22.30
N ASP A 460 35.09 -10.40 23.39
CA ASP A 460 35.67 -9.23 24.07
C ASP A 460 35.68 -9.35 25.61
N ALA A 461 36.11 -8.30 26.30
CA ALA A 461 36.18 -8.25 27.75
C ALA A 461 34.82 -8.38 28.45
N ALA A 462 33.73 -7.95 27.80
CA ALA A 462 32.38 -8.11 28.33
C ALA A 462 31.99 -9.59 28.33
N ARG A 463 32.30 -10.32 27.25
CA ARG A 463 32.07 -11.77 27.17
C ARG A 463 32.85 -12.55 28.23
N ASP A 464 34.11 -12.17 28.49
CA ASP A 464 34.93 -12.75 29.55
C ASP A 464 34.32 -12.50 30.95
N ALA A 465 33.78 -11.31 31.19
CA ALA A 465 33.09 -10.98 32.44
C ALA A 465 31.80 -11.81 32.60
N VAL A 466 31.02 -12.00 31.53
CA VAL A 466 29.84 -12.90 31.54
C VAL A 466 30.25 -14.36 31.81
N ASP A 467 31.35 -14.84 31.21
CA ASP A 467 31.86 -16.20 31.47
C ASP A 467 32.22 -16.41 32.95
N GLN A 468 32.81 -15.40 33.58
CA GLN A 468 33.07 -15.40 35.03
C GLN A 468 31.76 -15.45 35.83
N THR A 469 30.75 -14.65 35.45
CA THR A 469 29.42 -14.63 36.08
C THR A 469 28.74 -16.00 35.99
N ILE A 470 28.73 -16.61 34.80
CA ILE A 470 28.16 -17.94 34.57
C ILE A 470 28.92 -18.99 35.38
N SER A 471 30.26 -18.93 35.39
CA SER A 471 31.09 -19.86 36.17
C SER A 471 30.87 -19.73 37.68
N ALA A 472 30.71 -18.50 38.20
CA ALA A 472 30.45 -18.24 39.60
C ALA A 472 29.04 -18.73 40.02
N GLY A 473 28.02 -18.49 39.18
CA GLY A 473 26.66 -18.96 39.40
C GLY A 473 26.56 -20.49 39.44
N ARG A 474 27.38 -21.20 38.63
CA ARG A 474 27.47 -22.67 38.63
C ARG A 474 27.90 -23.26 39.98
N GLY A 475 28.63 -22.52 40.81
CA GLY A 475 29.04 -22.95 42.16
C GLY A 475 27.87 -23.08 43.16
N GLY A 476 26.75 -22.39 42.94
CA GLY A 476 25.51 -22.51 43.72
C GLY A 476 24.45 -23.43 43.07
N LEU A 477 24.70 -23.92 41.86
CA LEU A 477 23.80 -24.74 41.03
C LEU A 477 24.26 -26.22 40.96
N VAL A 478 24.96 -26.70 41.97
CA VAL A 478 25.33 -28.13 42.05
C VAL A 478 24.07 -28.94 42.34
N ALA A 479 23.57 -29.59 41.28
CA ALA A 479 22.44 -30.53 41.19
C ALA A 479 21.11 -29.97 40.66
N VAL A 480 21.06 -29.47 39.41
CA VAL A 480 19.90 -29.72 38.53
C VAL A 480 20.34 -29.75 37.05
N ASP A 481 19.95 -30.82 36.38
CA ASP A 481 20.12 -31.16 34.96
C ASP A 481 19.71 -30.07 33.95
N ALA A 482 20.33 -30.15 32.76
CA ALA A 482 19.88 -29.92 31.36
C ALA A 482 18.81 -28.86 30.98
N ASP A 483 17.94 -28.40 31.89
CA ASP A 483 16.76 -27.57 31.59
C ASP A 483 16.92 -26.11 32.10
N MET A 484 18.02 -25.41 31.85
CA MET A 484 18.10 -23.96 32.15
C MET A 484 17.28 -23.10 31.16
N ARG A 485 16.07 -23.55 30.84
CA ARG A 485 15.11 -22.80 30.03
C ARG A 485 14.58 -21.59 30.82
N PRO A 486 14.34 -20.46 30.13
CA PRO A 486 13.50 -19.40 30.66
C PRO A 486 12.20 -19.97 31.24
N ARG A 487 11.81 -19.56 32.45
CA ARG A 487 10.65 -20.17 33.13
C ARG A 487 9.42 -19.28 32.95
N SER A 488 8.43 -19.78 32.21
CA SER A 488 7.04 -19.30 32.28
C SER A 488 6.52 -19.45 33.71
N VAL A 489 6.26 -18.34 34.39
CA VAL A 489 5.57 -18.35 35.69
C VAL A 489 4.05 -18.32 35.45
N SER A 490 3.35 -19.23 36.15
CA SER A 490 1.91 -19.31 36.49
C SER A 490 0.78 -19.50 35.46
N GLU A 491 0.95 -19.35 34.15
CA GLU A 491 -0.20 -19.48 33.20
C GLU A 491 0.09 -20.34 31.96
N GLY A 492 0.10 -21.68 32.15
CA GLY A 492 0.24 -22.63 31.02
C GLY A 492 1.59 -22.60 30.31
N ALA A 493 1.96 -23.68 29.62
CA ALA A 493 3.10 -23.65 28.71
C ALA A 493 2.71 -22.86 27.44
N PRO A 494 3.61 -22.05 26.86
CA PRO A 494 3.32 -21.38 25.61
C PRO A 494 3.04 -22.43 24.52
N VAL A 495 1.98 -22.21 23.76
CA VAL A 495 1.64 -23.03 22.59
C VAL A 495 1.81 -22.16 21.36
N ILE A 496 2.78 -22.51 20.52
CA ILE A 496 2.90 -21.92 19.18
C ILE A 496 1.68 -22.40 18.40
N GLU A 497 0.80 -21.46 18.06
CA GLU A 497 -0.38 -21.76 17.26
C GLU A 497 -0.02 -21.83 15.79
N GLU A 498 0.73 -20.84 15.33
CA GLU A 498 1.07 -20.68 13.94
C GLU A 498 2.35 -19.88 13.78
N LEU A 499 3.05 -20.15 12.69
CA LEU A 499 4.28 -19.46 12.32
C LEU A 499 4.26 -19.28 10.82
N ALA A 500 4.37 -18.02 10.39
CA ALA A 500 4.33 -17.64 9.00
C ALA A 500 5.59 -16.85 8.63
N THR A 501 6.07 -17.07 7.41
CA THR A 501 7.15 -16.30 6.79
C THR A 501 7.01 -16.36 5.28
N SER A 502 7.85 -15.65 4.56
CA SER A 502 7.92 -15.67 3.12
C SER A 502 9.28 -16.21 2.66
N ILE A 503 9.50 -16.41 1.37
CA ILE A 503 10.89 -16.56 0.87
C ILE A 503 11.63 -15.23 1.03
N PRO A 504 12.98 -15.20 1.12
CA PRO A 504 13.70 -13.93 1.19
C PRO A 504 13.44 -13.04 -0.05
N ASP A 505 13.42 -11.74 0.17
CA ASP A 505 13.41 -10.77 -0.93
C ASP A 505 14.76 -10.72 -1.69
N GLY A 506 14.84 -9.88 -2.72
CA GLY A 506 16.06 -9.70 -3.52
C GLY A 506 17.23 -9.11 -2.73
N ALA A 507 16.96 -8.39 -1.64
CA ALA A 507 17.97 -7.85 -0.73
C ALA A 507 18.38 -8.86 0.36
N GLY A 508 17.70 -10.00 0.46
CA GLY A 508 17.88 -11.04 1.47
C GLY A 508 17.28 -10.69 2.83
N ALA A 509 16.28 -9.78 2.89
CA ALA A 509 15.46 -9.55 4.06
C ALA A 509 14.36 -10.61 4.17
N GLN A 510 14.04 -11.01 5.39
CA GLN A 510 13.01 -12.00 5.66
C GLN A 510 12.45 -11.86 7.08
N GLN A 511 11.13 -11.80 7.18
CA GLN A 511 10.41 -11.61 8.43
C GLN A 511 9.68 -12.90 8.84
N PHE A 512 9.67 -13.18 10.14
CA PHE A 512 9.00 -14.31 10.75
C PHE A 512 7.99 -13.78 11.76
N GLY A 513 6.72 -14.12 11.54
CA GLY A 513 5.65 -13.91 12.53
C GLY A 513 5.37 -15.23 13.24
N ILE A 514 5.32 -15.19 14.57
CA ILE A 514 5.07 -16.36 15.41
C ILE A 514 3.94 -16.02 16.37
N LEU A 515 2.79 -16.67 16.18
CA LEU A 515 1.64 -16.49 17.05
C LEU A 515 1.66 -17.51 18.19
N VAL A 516 1.60 -17.01 19.42
CA VAL A 516 1.80 -17.80 20.63
C VAL A 516 0.62 -17.61 21.57
N ARG A 517 0.02 -18.71 22.01
CA ARG A 517 -0.97 -18.72 23.08
C ARG A 517 -0.32 -18.94 24.43
N ARG A 518 -0.66 -18.10 25.40
CA ARG A 518 -0.20 -18.24 26.79
C ARG A 518 -1.39 -17.97 27.73
N GLY A 519 -1.78 -18.99 28.51
CA GLY A 519 -2.98 -18.90 29.35
C GLY A 519 -4.26 -18.68 28.54
N GLN A 520 -4.92 -17.54 28.74
CA GLN A 520 -6.07 -17.07 27.95
C GLN A 520 -5.69 -15.98 26.91
N GLY A 521 -4.44 -15.52 26.90
CA GLY A 521 -3.95 -14.47 26.02
C GLY A 521 -3.26 -14.99 24.76
N LEU A 522 -3.12 -14.10 23.78
CA LEU A 522 -2.33 -14.27 22.57
C LEU A 522 -1.18 -13.25 22.58
N ALA A 523 -0.04 -13.66 22.06
CA ALA A 523 1.13 -12.82 21.83
C ALA A 523 1.68 -13.09 20.43
N LEU A 524 2.20 -12.05 19.79
CA LEU A 524 2.83 -12.11 18.48
C LEU A 524 4.33 -11.80 18.62
N ALA A 525 5.18 -12.79 18.38
CA ALA A 525 6.61 -12.58 18.25
C ALA A 525 6.99 -12.32 16.79
N MET A 526 7.87 -11.34 16.60
CA MET A 526 8.34 -10.86 15.32
C MET A 526 9.85 -10.98 15.27
N VAL A 527 10.41 -11.55 14.19
CA VAL A 527 11.86 -11.61 13.96
C VAL A 527 12.17 -11.24 12.52
N LEU A 528 13.04 -10.26 12.32
CA LEU A 528 13.55 -9.83 11.02
C LEU A 528 15.00 -10.26 10.85
N THR A 529 15.28 -11.01 9.80
CA THR A 529 16.66 -11.33 9.38
C THR A 529 17.01 -10.59 8.10
N LYS A 530 18.27 -10.20 7.95
CA LYS A 530 18.78 -9.49 6.77
C LYS A 530 20.15 -10.00 6.39
N ALA A 531 20.30 -10.44 5.14
CA ALA A 531 21.60 -10.80 4.58
C ALA A 531 22.57 -9.60 4.65
N GLY A 532 23.81 -9.87 5.09
CA GLY A 532 24.80 -8.84 5.39
C GLY A 532 24.64 -8.17 6.76
N PHE A 533 23.71 -8.62 7.60
CA PHE A 533 23.51 -8.09 8.96
C PHE A 533 23.32 -9.19 10.00
N GLY A 534 22.47 -10.18 9.74
CA GLY A 534 22.08 -11.22 10.69
C GLY A 534 20.64 -11.03 11.19
N VAL A 535 20.39 -11.22 12.48
CA VAL A 535 19.09 -10.90 13.11
C VAL A 535 19.04 -9.39 13.36
N LYS A 536 18.29 -8.69 12.51
CA LYS A 536 18.26 -7.24 12.48
C LYS A 536 17.30 -6.64 13.49
N ASP A 537 16.11 -7.23 13.60
CA ASP A 537 15.11 -6.78 14.55
C ASP A 537 14.37 -7.98 15.16
N ALA A 538 13.89 -7.82 16.38
CA ALA A 538 13.04 -8.80 17.04
C ALA A 538 12.28 -8.14 18.20
N PHE A 539 10.98 -8.40 18.28
CA PHE A 539 10.13 -7.87 19.34
C PHE A 539 8.91 -8.76 19.58
N VAL A 540 8.23 -8.53 20.70
CA VAL A 540 7.01 -9.23 21.08
C VAL A 540 5.90 -8.20 21.27
N ILE A 541 4.74 -8.47 20.69
CA ILE A 541 3.52 -7.70 20.90
C ILE A 541 2.59 -8.56 21.76
N GLU A 542 2.20 -8.02 22.91
CA GLU A 542 1.17 -8.58 23.79
C GLU A 542 0.02 -7.59 23.88
N GLY A 543 -1.21 -8.05 23.67
CA GLY A 543 -2.37 -7.16 23.58
C GLY A 543 -3.69 -7.92 23.60
N ASP A 544 -4.74 -7.28 23.08
CA ASP A 544 -6.03 -7.96 22.91
C ASP A 544 -5.89 -9.17 21.96
N PRO A 545 -6.47 -10.34 22.29
CA PRO A 545 -6.33 -11.52 21.45
C PRO A 545 -6.90 -11.39 20.03
N GLU A 546 -7.98 -10.61 19.83
CA GLU A 546 -8.55 -10.39 18.50
C GLU A 546 -7.64 -9.49 17.67
N GLU A 547 -7.13 -8.40 18.24
CA GLU A 547 -6.17 -7.51 17.58
C GLU A 547 -4.87 -8.25 17.23
N THR A 548 -4.32 -9.01 18.18
CA THR A 548 -3.07 -9.77 17.99
C THR A 548 -3.23 -10.82 16.88
N ARG A 549 -4.41 -11.48 16.81
CA ARG A 549 -4.73 -12.41 15.73
C ARG A 549 -4.84 -11.69 14.40
N ALA A 550 -5.56 -10.57 14.33
CA ALA A 550 -5.73 -9.79 13.11
C ALA A 550 -4.38 -9.32 12.54
N MET A 551 -3.46 -8.86 13.41
CA MET A 551 -2.09 -8.52 13.01
C MET A 551 -1.34 -9.71 12.43
N PHE A 552 -1.45 -10.88 13.06
CA PHE A 552 -0.82 -12.10 12.54
C PHE A 552 -1.45 -12.56 11.22
N ASP A 553 -2.77 -12.47 11.08
CA ASP A 553 -3.47 -12.88 9.86
C ASP A 553 -3.14 -11.95 8.69
N ALA A 554 -2.97 -10.65 8.93
CA ALA A 554 -2.48 -9.70 7.92
C ALA A 554 -1.03 -10.04 7.49
N LEU A 555 -0.14 -10.28 8.46
CA LEU A 555 1.22 -10.74 8.18
C LEU A 555 1.20 -12.06 7.41
N ARG A 556 0.33 -13.00 7.78
CA ARG A 556 0.18 -14.30 7.14
C ARG A 556 -0.35 -14.19 5.72
N ALA A 557 -1.21 -13.23 5.42
CA ALA A 557 -1.68 -12.98 4.06
C ALA A 557 -0.55 -12.51 3.14
N GLU A 558 0.41 -11.75 3.66
CA GLU A 558 1.64 -11.37 2.95
C GLU A 558 2.67 -12.50 2.94
N ALA A 559 2.76 -13.24 4.04
CA ALA A 559 3.67 -14.35 4.26
C ALA A 559 3.11 -15.63 3.64
N ASN A 560 3.44 -15.84 2.37
CA ASN A 560 3.00 -16.98 1.55
C ASN A 560 3.57 -18.37 1.95
N ALA A 561 4.00 -18.58 3.19
CA ALA A 561 4.45 -19.88 3.68
C ALA A 561 4.24 -20.09 5.19
N SER A 562 3.75 -21.28 5.55
CA SER A 562 3.76 -21.80 6.91
C SER A 562 5.04 -22.60 7.16
N VAL A 563 5.76 -22.32 8.26
CA VAL A 563 6.95 -23.12 8.63
C VAL A 563 6.91 -23.59 10.07
N ASP A 564 7.75 -24.57 10.40
CA ASP A 564 7.85 -25.11 11.75
C ASP A 564 8.95 -24.45 12.58
N LEU A 565 8.93 -24.73 13.89
CA LEU A 565 9.90 -24.21 14.84
C LEU A 565 11.35 -24.64 14.53
N ALA A 566 11.51 -25.83 13.93
CA ALA A 566 12.82 -26.34 13.54
C ALA A 566 13.42 -25.49 12.41
N THR A 567 12.60 -25.15 11.41
CA THR A 567 12.96 -24.26 10.31
C THR A 567 13.31 -22.88 10.83
N LEU A 568 12.47 -22.27 11.67
CA LEU A 568 12.76 -20.98 12.31
C LEU A 568 14.11 -20.99 13.04
N THR A 569 14.35 -22.02 13.85
CA THR A 569 15.59 -22.14 14.64
C THR A 569 16.83 -22.19 13.74
N VAL A 570 16.74 -22.88 12.59
CA VAL A 570 17.84 -22.94 11.62
C VAL A 570 18.03 -21.59 10.94
N MET A 571 16.96 -20.89 10.57
CA MET A 571 17.02 -19.58 9.92
C MET A 571 17.64 -18.52 10.86
N ILE A 572 17.17 -18.46 12.11
CA ILE A 572 17.73 -17.59 13.15
C ILE A 572 19.18 -17.98 13.46
N GLY A 573 19.47 -19.28 13.61
CA GLY A 573 20.83 -19.76 13.87
C GLY A 573 21.81 -19.33 12.78
N ALA A 574 21.45 -19.46 11.51
CA ALA A 574 22.28 -19.01 10.40
C ALA A 574 22.44 -17.49 10.35
N ALA A 575 21.37 -16.73 10.63
CA ALA A 575 21.45 -15.28 10.74
C ALA A 575 22.34 -14.82 11.90
N LEU A 576 22.30 -15.51 13.05
CA LEU A 576 23.20 -15.27 14.18
C LEU A 576 24.66 -15.53 13.81
N GLY A 577 24.94 -16.60 13.06
CA GLY A 577 26.30 -16.90 12.60
C GLY A 577 26.82 -15.90 11.58
N GLU A 578 25.96 -15.41 10.69
CA GLU A 578 26.29 -14.32 9.76
C GLU A 578 26.62 -13.02 10.52
N GLY A 579 25.74 -12.58 11.42
CA GLY A 579 25.97 -11.39 12.25
C GLY A 579 27.26 -11.49 13.06
N GLN A 580 27.50 -12.65 13.70
CA GLN A 580 28.73 -12.88 14.45
C GLN A 580 30.00 -12.81 13.57
N ALA A 581 29.95 -13.33 12.34
CA ALA A 581 31.07 -13.25 11.39
C ALA A 581 31.36 -11.80 10.95
N LEU A 582 30.32 -10.95 10.95
CA LEU A 582 30.40 -9.52 10.63
C LEU A 582 30.72 -8.65 11.87
N GLY A 583 30.65 -9.22 13.07
CA GLY A 583 30.82 -8.48 14.32
C GLY A 583 29.57 -7.71 14.75
N HIS A 584 28.40 -8.05 14.21
CA HIS A 584 27.10 -7.46 14.55
C HIS A 584 26.36 -8.37 15.54
N PRO A 585 26.16 -7.93 16.81
CA PRO A 585 25.27 -8.62 17.74
C PRO A 585 23.82 -8.62 17.20
N PRO A 586 23.00 -9.63 17.53
CA PRO A 586 21.59 -9.64 17.15
C PRO A 586 20.79 -8.58 17.91
N ALA A 587 19.64 -8.20 17.35
CA ALA A 587 18.68 -7.33 18.02
C ALA A 587 18.34 -7.83 19.45
N PRO A 588 18.41 -6.97 20.49
CA PRO A 588 18.23 -7.41 21.87
C PRO A 588 16.87 -8.06 22.18
N GLY A 589 15.81 -7.65 21.48
CA GLY A 589 14.47 -8.22 21.67
C GLY A 589 14.34 -9.68 21.22
N LEU A 590 15.36 -10.26 20.58
CA LEU A 590 15.45 -11.71 20.37
C LEU A 590 15.45 -12.48 21.71
N LEU A 591 15.94 -11.88 22.78
CA LEU A 591 15.86 -12.45 24.14
C LEU A 591 14.40 -12.58 24.61
N ASP A 592 13.52 -11.68 24.19
CA ASP A 592 12.10 -11.68 24.55
C ASP A 592 11.35 -12.74 23.76
N VAL A 593 11.71 -12.90 22.49
CA VAL A 593 11.22 -14.01 21.65
C VAL A 593 11.62 -15.37 22.25
N LEU A 594 12.87 -15.54 22.70
CA LEU A 594 13.29 -16.79 23.37
C LEU A 594 12.52 -17.05 24.65
N ASP A 595 12.27 -16.01 25.45
CA ASP A 595 11.54 -16.11 26.71
C ASP A 595 10.07 -16.48 26.47
N LEU A 596 9.41 -15.78 25.55
CA LEU A 596 8.01 -16.03 25.16
C LEU A 596 7.82 -17.47 24.66
N LEU A 597 8.71 -17.93 23.79
CA LEU A 597 8.65 -19.27 23.19
C LEU A 597 9.21 -20.38 24.10
N ALA A 598 9.79 -20.00 25.25
CA ALA A 598 10.52 -20.90 26.14
C ALA A 598 11.57 -21.76 25.39
N LEU A 599 12.28 -21.13 24.43
CA LEU A 599 13.27 -21.78 23.59
C LEU A 599 14.60 -21.97 24.31
N ASP A 600 15.28 -23.06 23.97
CA ASP A 600 16.70 -23.22 24.33
C ASP A 600 17.55 -22.18 23.58
N PRO A 601 18.68 -21.74 24.14
CA PRO A 601 19.60 -20.85 23.45
C PRO A 601 19.97 -21.36 22.05
N ILE A 602 19.67 -20.56 21.02
CA ILE A 602 19.96 -20.90 19.62
C ILE A 602 21.45 -20.72 19.35
N ASP A 603 22.08 -21.76 18.83
CA ASP A 603 23.49 -21.71 18.43
C ASP A 603 23.67 -20.98 17.10
N PRO A 604 24.68 -20.08 17.00
CA PRO A 604 25.10 -19.55 15.71
C PRO A 604 25.52 -20.68 14.76
N LEU A 605 24.94 -20.69 13.56
CA LEU A 605 25.20 -21.68 12.51
C LEU A 605 25.97 -21.03 11.36
N SER A 606 26.80 -21.81 10.66
CA SER A 606 27.50 -21.30 9.47
C SER A 606 26.50 -20.84 8.39
N ALA A 607 26.70 -19.63 7.87
CA ALA A 607 25.92 -19.06 6.77
C ALA A 607 26.59 -19.26 5.39
N ALA A 608 27.60 -20.15 5.29
CA ALA A 608 28.28 -20.42 4.03
C ALA A 608 27.33 -21.08 2.98
N PRO A 609 27.52 -20.81 1.67
CA PRO A 609 26.68 -21.38 0.62
C PRO A 609 26.61 -22.92 0.65
N GLU A 610 27.70 -23.60 0.97
CA GLU A 610 27.77 -25.06 1.05
C GLU A 610 26.91 -25.63 2.19
N ASP A 611 26.89 -24.93 3.33
CA ASP A 611 26.06 -25.33 4.47
C ASP A 611 24.58 -25.07 4.19
N TRP A 612 24.25 -23.98 3.49
CA TRP A 612 22.89 -23.75 2.99
C TRP A 612 22.45 -24.81 1.98
N ALA A 613 23.31 -25.19 1.05
CA ALA A 613 23.03 -26.28 0.10
C ALA A 613 22.76 -27.61 0.83
N ALA A 614 23.55 -27.92 1.85
CA ALA A 614 23.36 -29.12 2.66
C ALA A 614 22.03 -29.12 3.45
N ARG A 615 21.58 -27.96 3.92
CA ARG A 615 20.28 -27.80 4.60
C ARG A 615 19.09 -27.88 3.65
N ALA A 616 19.23 -27.33 2.44
CA ALA A 616 18.19 -27.35 1.41
C ALA A 616 18.05 -28.72 0.71
N ASP A 617 19.08 -29.57 0.76
CA ASP A 617 19.07 -30.92 0.18
C ASP A 617 19.75 -31.96 1.10
N PRO A 618 19.20 -32.21 2.31
CA PRO A 618 19.86 -33.02 3.33
C PRO A 618 20.12 -34.46 2.86
N ASP A 619 19.21 -35.02 2.05
CA ASP A 619 19.34 -36.36 1.48
C ASP A 619 20.12 -36.38 0.15
N GLY A 620 20.46 -35.22 -0.39
CA GLY A 620 21.12 -35.06 -1.68
C GLY A 620 20.26 -35.50 -2.86
N VAL A 621 18.93 -35.37 -2.78
CA VAL A 621 17.98 -35.78 -3.82
C VAL A 621 18.22 -35.01 -5.12
N VAL A 622 18.45 -33.70 -5.03
CA VAL A 622 18.71 -32.85 -6.19
C VAL A 622 20.18 -32.95 -6.59
N ALA A 623 21.10 -32.90 -5.62
CA ALA A 623 22.54 -32.98 -5.86
C ALA A 623 22.94 -34.28 -6.61
N LYS A 624 22.35 -35.42 -6.24
CA LYS A 624 22.59 -36.74 -6.86
C LYS A 624 21.76 -36.98 -8.13
N ALA A 625 20.84 -36.08 -8.49
CA ALA A 625 20.03 -36.23 -9.69
C ALA A 625 20.87 -36.12 -10.98
N SER A 626 20.39 -36.74 -12.06
CA SER A 626 21.06 -36.63 -13.37
C SER A 626 21.11 -35.18 -13.85
N ALA A 627 22.14 -34.83 -14.63
CA ALA A 627 22.30 -33.49 -15.19
C ALA A 627 21.05 -33.02 -15.98
N GLN A 628 20.38 -33.94 -16.69
CA GLN A 628 19.12 -33.63 -17.37
C GLN A 628 17.97 -33.30 -16.40
N LYS A 629 17.85 -34.03 -15.29
CA LYS A 629 16.82 -33.76 -14.27
C LYS A 629 17.09 -32.44 -13.55
N ARG A 630 18.34 -32.16 -13.17
CA ARG A 630 18.76 -30.86 -12.61
C ARG A 630 18.53 -29.73 -13.61
N GLY A 631 18.80 -29.98 -14.90
CA GLY A 631 18.53 -29.06 -15.99
C GLY A 631 17.07 -28.64 -16.07
N ARG A 632 16.13 -29.61 -16.01
CA ARG A 632 14.69 -29.33 -15.98
C ARG A 632 14.26 -28.53 -14.75
N LEU A 633 14.73 -28.91 -13.57
CA LEU A 633 14.46 -28.20 -12.32
C LEU A 633 14.95 -26.74 -12.34
N VAL A 634 16.10 -26.47 -12.95
CA VAL A 634 16.59 -25.10 -13.15
C VAL A 634 15.70 -24.33 -14.13
N ASN A 635 15.22 -24.98 -15.19
CA ASN A 635 14.40 -24.28 -16.19
C ASN A 635 13.02 -23.91 -15.63
N GLU A 636 12.49 -24.65 -14.65
CA GLU A 636 11.27 -24.28 -13.90
C GLU A 636 11.36 -22.93 -13.17
N SER A 637 12.56 -22.33 -13.08
CA SER A 637 12.72 -20.98 -12.53
C SER A 637 12.25 -19.84 -13.43
N GLU A 638 11.85 -20.15 -14.67
CA GLU A 638 11.22 -19.21 -15.58
C GLU A 638 9.89 -18.67 -15.01
N ASP A 639 9.12 -19.55 -14.35
CA ASP A 639 7.79 -19.22 -13.82
C ASP A 639 7.81 -18.77 -12.35
N TRP A 640 8.99 -18.62 -11.74
CA TRP A 640 9.07 -18.25 -10.32
C TRP A 640 8.43 -16.89 -10.02
N ARG A 641 8.50 -15.93 -10.93
CA ARG A 641 7.91 -14.59 -10.70
C ARG A 641 6.39 -14.62 -10.61
N VAL A 642 5.76 -15.58 -11.28
CA VAL A 642 4.31 -15.81 -11.23
C VAL A 642 3.95 -16.66 -10.02
N THR A 643 4.69 -17.73 -9.79
CA THR A 643 4.40 -18.70 -8.74
C THR A 643 4.84 -18.25 -7.34
N GLN A 644 5.75 -17.27 -7.25
CA GLN A 644 6.30 -16.72 -6.01
C GLN A 644 6.40 -15.19 -6.14
N PRO A 645 5.39 -14.43 -5.64
CA PRO A 645 5.33 -12.98 -5.82
C PRO A 645 6.59 -12.23 -5.35
N LEU A 646 7.24 -12.64 -4.26
CA LEU A 646 8.49 -12.01 -3.80
C LEU A 646 9.68 -12.21 -4.75
N ALA A 647 9.69 -13.28 -5.54
CA ALA A 647 10.72 -13.49 -6.56
C ALA A 647 10.56 -12.51 -7.74
N ALA A 648 9.37 -11.91 -7.95
CA ALA A 648 9.19 -10.84 -8.92
C ALA A 648 9.93 -9.56 -8.52
N GLY A 649 10.08 -9.31 -7.21
CA GLY A 649 10.86 -8.20 -6.65
C GLY A 649 12.36 -8.48 -6.54
N TRP A 650 12.90 -9.52 -7.16
CA TRP A 650 14.35 -9.79 -7.15
C TRP A 650 15.06 -8.96 -8.22
N PHE A 651 15.89 -8.01 -7.78
CA PHE A 651 16.76 -7.17 -8.63
C PHE A 651 18.07 -6.82 -7.90
N GLU A 652 19.03 -6.21 -8.60
CA GLU A 652 20.32 -5.77 -8.06
C GLU A 652 20.38 -4.25 -7.86
N THR A 653 21.09 -3.81 -6.82
CA THR A 653 21.25 -2.39 -6.47
C THR A 653 22.71 -1.95 -6.31
N ASP A 654 23.66 -2.72 -6.84
CA ASP A 654 25.10 -2.41 -6.77
C ASP A 654 25.45 -1.03 -7.38
N ALA A 655 26.22 -0.22 -6.65
CA ALA A 655 26.57 1.15 -7.08
C ALA A 655 27.48 1.16 -8.31
N ASP A 656 28.52 0.31 -8.33
CA ASP A 656 29.45 0.19 -9.47
C ASP A 656 28.72 -0.30 -10.73
N MET A 657 27.78 -1.23 -10.58
CA MET A 657 26.90 -1.68 -11.66
C MET A 657 26.08 -0.51 -12.22
N ARG A 658 25.41 0.26 -11.37
CA ARG A 658 24.59 1.42 -11.77
C ARG A 658 25.40 2.43 -12.57
N SER A 659 26.57 2.85 -12.08
CA SER A 659 27.45 3.77 -12.82
C SER A 659 27.84 3.22 -14.20
N ARG A 660 28.00 1.91 -14.34
CA ARG A 660 28.28 1.28 -15.63
C ARG A 660 27.05 1.20 -16.53
N ILE A 661 25.84 1.14 -15.98
CA ILE A 661 24.59 1.26 -16.75
C ILE A 661 24.48 2.70 -17.28
N ASP A 662 24.71 3.71 -16.43
CA ASP A 662 24.70 5.14 -16.82
C ASP A 662 25.70 5.44 -17.96
N GLU A 663 26.89 4.83 -17.91
CA GLU A 663 27.92 4.97 -18.95
C GLU A 663 27.63 4.20 -20.25
N SER A 664 26.62 3.31 -20.25
CA SER A 664 26.31 2.44 -21.39
C SER A 664 25.64 3.21 -22.52
N ARG A 665 26.00 2.88 -23.77
CA ARG A 665 25.43 3.51 -24.97
C ARG A 665 24.42 2.63 -25.69
N THR A 666 24.30 1.37 -25.25
CA THR A 666 23.41 0.37 -25.82
C THR A 666 22.85 -0.50 -24.71
N GLU A 667 21.64 -1.01 -24.90
CA GLU A 667 21.00 -1.98 -23.99
C GLU A 667 21.89 -3.21 -23.75
N THR A 668 22.64 -3.64 -24.76
CA THR A 668 23.59 -4.76 -24.62
C THR A 668 24.75 -4.46 -23.67
N GLU A 669 25.21 -3.21 -23.58
CA GLU A 669 26.24 -2.78 -22.62
C GLU A 669 25.66 -2.72 -21.21
N ALA A 670 24.44 -2.18 -21.06
CA ALA A 670 23.72 -2.12 -19.79
C ALA A 670 23.44 -3.53 -19.23
N ARG A 671 22.86 -4.44 -20.03
CA ARG A 671 22.68 -5.86 -19.65
C ARG A 671 23.99 -6.52 -19.23
N ARG A 672 25.10 -6.21 -19.91
CA ARG A 672 26.43 -6.76 -19.56
C ARG A 672 26.93 -6.22 -18.21
N ALA A 673 26.62 -4.97 -17.86
CA ALA A 673 26.95 -4.41 -16.56
C ALA A 673 26.22 -5.17 -15.45
N VAL A 674 24.91 -5.41 -15.62
CA VAL A 674 24.09 -6.16 -14.66
C VAL A 674 24.55 -7.63 -14.55
N LEU A 675 24.70 -8.34 -15.68
CA LEU A 675 25.22 -9.72 -15.68
C LEU A 675 26.59 -9.81 -14.99
N SER A 676 27.45 -8.81 -15.16
CA SER A 676 28.74 -8.75 -14.48
C SER A 676 28.61 -8.57 -12.96
N CYS A 677 27.57 -7.88 -12.49
CA CYS A 677 27.24 -7.77 -11.07
C CYS A 677 26.73 -9.10 -10.51
N VAL A 678 25.70 -9.67 -11.14
CA VAL A 678 25.10 -10.96 -10.75
C VAL A 678 26.16 -12.07 -10.72
N GLU A 679 27.11 -12.07 -11.66
CA GLU A 679 28.23 -13.02 -11.70
C GLU A 679 29.14 -12.92 -10.46
N ARG A 680 29.40 -11.71 -9.94
CA ARG A 680 30.15 -11.52 -8.68
C ARG A 680 29.33 -11.97 -7.46
N ARG A 681 28.00 -11.92 -7.56
CA ARG A 681 27.05 -12.22 -6.48
C ARG A 681 26.42 -13.61 -6.56
N ARG A 682 26.99 -14.55 -7.31
CA ARG A 682 26.52 -15.95 -7.39
C ARG A 682 26.24 -16.59 -6.03
N ALA A 683 27.17 -16.41 -5.08
CA ALA A 683 27.03 -16.98 -3.74
C ALA A 683 25.81 -16.42 -3.00
N PHE A 684 25.56 -15.12 -3.13
CA PHE A 684 24.40 -14.45 -2.53
C PHE A 684 23.09 -15.01 -3.09
N TRP A 685 22.95 -15.07 -4.42
CA TRP A 685 21.74 -15.59 -5.05
C TRP A 685 21.55 -17.10 -4.82
N ALA A 686 22.64 -17.85 -4.69
CA ALA A 686 22.57 -19.25 -4.29
C ALA A 686 21.99 -19.40 -2.88
N ILE A 687 22.44 -18.57 -1.93
CA ILE A 687 21.90 -18.55 -0.56
C ILE A 687 20.41 -18.20 -0.56
N GLN A 688 19.98 -17.15 -1.28
CA GLN A 688 18.55 -16.82 -1.35
C GLN A 688 17.72 -17.97 -1.92
N SER A 689 18.26 -18.64 -2.95
CA SER A 689 17.61 -19.82 -3.52
C SER A 689 17.51 -20.97 -2.50
N PHE A 690 18.56 -21.26 -1.72
CA PHE A 690 18.51 -22.32 -0.71
C PHE A 690 17.60 -21.98 0.47
N LYS A 691 17.58 -20.72 0.92
CA LYS A 691 16.65 -20.25 1.94
C LYS A 691 15.21 -20.44 1.45
N GLY A 692 14.89 -19.99 0.23
CA GLY A 692 13.59 -20.21 -0.40
C GLY A 692 13.23 -21.70 -0.48
N ALA A 693 14.19 -22.56 -0.86
CA ALA A 693 13.97 -24.01 -0.89
C ALA A 693 13.58 -24.59 0.47
N MET A 694 14.22 -24.13 1.56
CA MET A 694 13.87 -24.59 2.91
C MET A 694 12.47 -24.17 3.33
N ILE A 695 12.09 -22.91 3.07
CA ILE A 695 10.75 -22.40 3.36
C ILE A 695 9.68 -23.18 2.59
N LEU A 696 9.88 -23.34 1.28
CA LEU A 696 8.96 -24.08 0.42
C LEU A 696 8.88 -25.56 0.77
N ALA A 697 9.97 -26.17 1.25
CA ALA A 697 9.93 -27.54 1.73
C ALA A 697 9.11 -27.68 3.02
N ALA A 698 9.26 -26.73 3.95
CA ALA A 698 8.48 -26.68 5.19
C ALA A 698 6.99 -26.40 4.94
N ASP A 699 6.68 -25.59 3.92
CA ASP A 699 5.31 -25.30 3.45
C ASP A 699 4.71 -26.41 2.56
N ASN A 700 5.33 -27.60 2.54
CA ASN A 700 4.85 -28.77 1.80
C ASN A 700 4.75 -28.54 0.26
N GLN A 701 5.68 -27.75 -0.30
CA GLN A 701 5.87 -27.54 -1.74
C GLN A 701 7.17 -28.19 -2.25
N PRO A 702 7.31 -29.53 -2.19
CA PRO A 702 8.58 -30.21 -2.41
C PRO A 702 9.11 -30.09 -3.85
N ARG A 703 8.24 -29.84 -4.84
CA ARG A 703 8.67 -29.66 -6.24
C ARG A 703 9.35 -28.31 -6.42
N LEU A 704 8.73 -27.26 -5.91
CA LEU A 704 9.27 -25.91 -6.02
C LEU A 704 10.55 -25.78 -5.18
N ALA A 705 10.58 -26.37 -3.99
CA ALA A 705 11.79 -26.51 -3.19
C ALA A 705 12.94 -27.19 -3.96
N GLN A 706 12.67 -28.27 -4.69
CA GLN A 706 13.69 -28.92 -5.54
C GLN A 706 14.19 -28.02 -6.68
N SER A 707 13.32 -27.19 -7.26
CA SER A 707 13.69 -26.21 -8.28
C SER A 707 14.62 -25.16 -7.67
N PHE A 708 14.25 -24.57 -6.53
CA PHE A 708 15.07 -23.60 -5.80
C PHE A 708 16.44 -24.15 -5.42
N THR A 709 16.49 -25.37 -4.87
CA THR A 709 17.75 -26.09 -4.61
C THR A 709 18.58 -26.29 -5.89
N ALA A 710 17.94 -26.65 -7.01
CA ALA A 710 18.66 -26.88 -8.27
C ALA A 710 19.28 -25.59 -8.84
N VAL A 711 18.60 -24.45 -8.70
CA VAL A 711 19.13 -23.13 -9.10
C VAL A 711 20.31 -22.75 -8.21
N GLY A 712 20.19 -22.88 -6.88
CA GLY A 712 21.28 -22.61 -5.96
C GLY A 712 22.53 -23.43 -6.27
N LEU A 713 22.36 -24.74 -6.51
CA LEU A 713 23.47 -25.62 -6.93
C LEU A 713 24.03 -25.23 -8.31
N ALA A 714 23.19 -24.83 -9.26
CA ALA A 714 23.65 -24.39 -10.58
C ALA A 714 24.49 -23.10 -10.52
N LEU A 715 24.13 -22.17 -9.65
CA LEU A 715 24.91 -20.95 -9.40
C LEU A 715 26.28 -21.28 -8.81
N MET A 716 26.33 -22.16 -7.80
CA MET A 716 27.56 -22.66 -7.18
C MET A 716 28.45 -23.44 -8.16
N ASP A 717 27.84 -24.27 -9.02
CA ASP A 717 28.53 -25.07 -10.04
C ASP A 717 29.11 -24.22 -11.20
N GLY A 718 28.86 -22.90 -11.20
CA GLY A 718 29.35 -22.01 -12.26
C GLY A 718 28.59 -22.14 -13.58
N ARG A 719 27.34 -22.64 -13.57
CA ARG A 719 26.50 -22.70 -14.79
C ARG A 719 26.36 -21.28 -15.36
N PRO A 720 26.43 -21.08 -16.70
CA PRO A 720 26.26 -19.76 -17.29
C PRO A 720 24.92 -19.12 -16.87
N LEU A 721 24.95 -17.85 -16.45
CA LEU A 721 23.76 -17.15 -15.96
C LEU A 721 22.63 -17.13 -17.00
N THR A 722 22.98 -16.94 -18.27
CA THR A 722 22.07 -17.02 -19.43
C THR A 722 21.41 -18.39 -19.65
N LYS A 723 21.74 -19.39 -18.82
CA LYS A 723 21.14 -20.73 -18.80
C LYS A 723 20.39 -21.02 -17.50
N ILE A 724 20.10 -19.99 -16.71
CA ILE A 724 19.32 -20.01 -15.47
C ILE A 724 18.23 -18.93 -15.63
N PRO A 725 16.99 -19.28 -16.02
CA PRO A 725 15.95 -18.31 -16.40
C PRO A 725 15.73 -17.16 -15.41
N ILE A 726 15.61 -17.47 -14.11
CA ILE A 726 15.43 -16.42 -13.08
C ILE A 726 16.54 -15.37 -13.07
N MET A 727 17.78 -15.72 -13.47
CA MET A 727 18.88 -14.74 -13.56
C MET A 727 18.69 -13.74 -14.71
N GLU A 728 18.07 -14.14 -15.81
CA GLU A 728 17.69 -13.19 -16.87
C GLU A 728 16.58 -12.26 -16.37
N SER A 729 15.58 -12.79 -15.66
CA SER A 729 14.53 -11.94 -15.11
C SER A 729 15.03 -10.96 -14.04
N ILE A 730 16.04 -11.33 -13.24
CA ILE A 730 16.72 -10.40 -12.33
C ILE A 730 17.43 -9.31 -13.13
N VAL A 731 18.07 -9.64 -14.25
CA VAL A 731 18.72 -8.66 -15.12
C VAL A 731 17.70 -7.66 -15.68
N ASP A 732 16.57 -8.16 -16.17
CA ASP A 732 15.48 -7.34 -16.72
C ASP A 732 14.92 -6.40 -15.64
N ALA A 733 14.51 -6.94 -14.50
CA ALA A 733 13.96 -6.14 -13.40
C ALA A 733 14.95 -5.12 -12.84
N THR A 734 16.25 -5.41 -12.88
CA THR A 734 17.29 -4.44 -12.48
C THR A 734 17.37 -3.26 -13.44
N LEU A 735 17.22 -3.49 -14.74
CA LEU A 735 17.21 -2.42 -15.74
C LEU A 735 15.92 -1.61 -15.66
N ASP A 736 14.77 -2.26 -15.54
CA ASP A 736 13.48 -1.59 -15.37
C ASP A 736 13.48 -0.71 -14.11
N PHE A 737 13.99 -1.24 -12.99
CA PHE A 737 14.15 -0.48 -11.75
C PHE A 737 15.09 0.71 -11.92
N HIS A 738 16.22 0.53 -12.62
CA HIS A 738 17.17 1.62 -12.87
C HIS A 738 16.57 2.73 -13.74
N GLU A 739 15.75 2.39 -14.75
CA GLU A 739 15.04 3.37 -15.58
C GLU A 739 13.99 4.14 -14.76
N ALA A 740 13.28 3.47 -13.85
CA ALA A 740 12.27 4.09 -12.98
C ALA A 740 12.90 4.94 -11.84
N ASP A 741 13.99 4.48 -11.24
CA ASP A 741 14.75 5.18 -10.19
C ASP A 741 15.48 6.41 -10.76
N GLY A 742 15.81 6.41 -12.06
CA GLY A 742 16.43 7.47 -12.83
C GLY A 742 15.53 8.70 -13.11
N LEU A 743 15.03 9.38 -12.07
CA LEU A 743 14.53 10.76 -12.20
C LEU A 743 15.65 11.66 -12.81
N GLY A 744 15.65 11.88 -14.12
CA GLY A 744 16.24 13.09 -14.74
C GLY A 744 17.23 13.01 -15.91
N GLU A 745 17.72 11.87 -16.39
CA GLU A 745 18.69 11.88 -17.54
C GLU A 745 18.30 10.97 -18.71
N GLY A 746 17.05 11.12 -19.15
CA GLY A 746 16.57 10.66 -20.45
C GLY A 746 15.46 11.57 -20.96
N LEU A 747 15.82 12.69 -21.60
CA LEU A 747 14.92 13.68 -22.22
C LEU A 747 14.17 14.66 -21.27
N GLY A 748 14.92 15.47 -20.52
CA GLY A 748 14.59 16.89 -20.31
C GLY A 748 13.45 17.27 -19.36
N LEU A 749 13.59 16.94 -18.08
CA LEU A 749 12.98 17.70 -16.97
C LEU A 749 14.11 18.06 -16.00
N ASP A 750 14.54 19.32 -16.03
CA ASP A 750 15.50 19.86 -15.07
C ASP A 750 14.81 19.94 -13.70
N GLY A 751 15.32 19.24 -12.69
CA GLY A 751 14.97 19.52 -11.29
C GLY A 751 15.44 20.92 -10.89
N PRO A 752 14.83 21.56 -9.87
CA PRO A 752 15.20 22.90 -9.45
C PRO A 752 16.68 22.97 -9.05
N ASP A 753 17.34 24.09 -9.38
CA ASP A 753 18.73 24.35 -9.01
C ASP A 753 18.83 24.36 -7.47
N PRO A 754 19.76 23.63 -6.83
CA PRO A 754 19.94 23.62 -5.38
C PRO A 754 20.16 25.01 -4.75
N ASP A 755 20.52 26.03 -5.52
CA ASP A 755 20.64 27.42 -5.06
C ASP A 755 19.28 28.16 -5.00
N ASP A 756 18.20 27.61 -5.56
CA ASP A 756 16.85 28.21 -5.65
C ASP A 756 15.88 27.75 -4.54
N LEU A 757 16.24 26.80 -3.66
CA LEU A 757 15.41 26.42 -2.50
C LEU A 757 15.61 27.44 -1.36
N HIS A 758 14.64 28.33 -1.16
CA HIS A 758 14.72 29.44 -0.21
C HIS A 758 13.92 29.15 1.05
N LEU A 759 14.52 28.38 1.96
CA LEU A 759 13.89 28.06 3.25
C LEU A 759 13.41 29.31 4.02
N ASP A 760 13.98 30.50 3.79
CA ASP A 760 13.71 31.75 4.51
C ASP A 760 12.25 32.25 4.43
N GLY A 761 11.45 31.72 3.50
CA GLY A 761 10.02 32.00 3.38
C GLY A 761 9.08 31.12 4.24
N ILE A 762 9.59 30.04 4.85
CA ILE A 762 8.81 29.12 5.68
C ILE A 762 8.62 29.76 7.07
N GLY A 763 7.61 30.61 7.21
CA GLY A 763 7.41 31.52 8.34
C GLY A 763 7.39 30.85 9.72
N PHE A 764 8.28 31.31 10.60
CA PHE A 764 8.31 31.00 12.03
C PHE A 764 8.52 32.30 12.82
N GLU A 765 7.44 32.99 13.19
CA GLU A 765 7.46 34.04 14.22
C GLU A 765 6.32 33.78 15.22
N GLY A 766 6.62 33.97 16.52
CA GLY A 766 5.83 33.47 17.65
C GLY A 766 4.59 34.27 18.08
N ALA A 767 3.67 33.52 18.72
CA ALA A 767 2.56 33.85 19.63
C ALA A 767 1.87 35.24 19.55
N ASP A 768 0.55 35.32 19.27
CA ASP A 768 -0.53 35.01 20.25
C ASP A 768 -1.98 35.22 19.66
N LEU A 769 -2.92 34.37 20.10
CA LEU A 769 -4.41 34.43 20.10
C LEU A 769 -5.17 34.26 18.74
N ASP A 770 -6.12 33.34 18.52
CA ASP A 770 -7.00 32.51 19.37
C ASP A 770 -7.45 31.21 18.60
N ALA A 771 -7.64 30.13 19.38
CA ALA A 771 -8.01 28.71 19.14
C ALA A 771 -9.07 28.34 18.06
N PRO A 772 -9.30 27.03 17.68
CA PRO A 772 -8.78 25.75 18.23
C PRO A 772 -8.27 24.68 17.21
N GLU A 773 -7.44 23.73 17.68
CA GLU A 773 -7.26 22.34 17.16
C GLU A 773 -8.42 21.43 17.71
N PRO A 774 -8.68 20.17 17.27
CA PRO A 774 -7.83 19.22 16.52
C PRO A 774 -8.58 18.32 15.49
N ASP A 775 -7.87 17.32 14.98
CA ASP A 775 -8.33 16.00 14.50
C ASP A 775 -8.80 15.82 13.03
N ARG A 776 -7.83 15.46 12.18
CA ARG A 776 -7.90 14.18 11.43
C ARG A 776 -7.80 13.02 12.44
N PRO A 777 -8.12 11.74 12.17
CA PRO A 777 -8.26 11.07 10.85
C PRO A 777 -9.45 10.07 10.83
N ARG A 778 -9.86 9.41 9.74
CA ARG A 778 -9.18 8.35 8.95
C ARG A 778 -10.15 8.03 7.80
N GLU A 779 -9.75 8.11 6.54
CA GLU A 779 -9.27 6.97 5.76
C GLU A 779 -9.96 5.64 6.07
N SER A 780 -10.72 5.15 5.09
CA SER A 780 -10.90 3.72 4.88
C SER A 780 -10.83 3.46 3.36
N THR A 781 -9.91 2.65 2.85
CA THR A 781 -9.70 1.18 2.89
C THR A 781 -10.82 0.38 2.24
N LEU A 782 -10.45 -0.78 1.68
CA LEU A 782 -11.33 -1.80 1.07
C LEU A 782 -12.55 -2.18 1.95
N ALA A 783 -12.52 -1.85 3.26
CA ALA A 783 -13.62 -1.92 4.19
C ALA A 783 -14.78 -0.94 3.87
N ASP A 784 -14.50 0.24 3.30
CA ASP A 784 -15.52 1.19 2.83
C ASP A 784 -16.25 0.70 1.61
N LEU A 785 -15.52 0.07 0.68
CA LEU A 785 -16.12 -0.65 -0.45
C LEU A 785 -17.01 -1.80 0.04
N MET A 786 -16.70 -2.39 1.20
CA MET A 786 -17.53 -3.42 1.83
C MET A 786 -18.77 -2.85 2.54
N ASP A 787 -18.71 -1.64 3.09
CA ASP A 787 -19.85 -0.94 3.70
C ASP A 787 -20.82 -0.36 2.64
N ILE A 788 -20.28 0.13 1.51
CA ILE A 788 -21.03 0.63 0.33
C ILE A 788 -21.95 -0.46 -0.27
N LEU A 789 -21.54 -1.73 -0.26
CA LEU A 789 -22.35 -2.85 -0.76
C LEU A 789 -23.57 -3.16 0.12
N GLY A 790 -23.54 -2.70 1.38
CA GLY A 790 -24.59 -2.81 2.38
C GLY A 790 -25.71 -1.77 2.22
N SER A 791 -25.47 -0.62 1.59
CA SER A 791 -26.41 0.51 1.59
C SER A 791 -26.73 1.09 0.19
N GLY A 792 -27.61 0.43 -0.57
CA GLY A 792 -28.47 1.13 -1.55
C GLY A 792 -28.00 1.25 -3.01
N ALA A 793 -28.65 0.46 -3.87
CA ALA A 793 -28.89 0.59 -5.32
C ALA A 793 -27.86 1.32 -6.21
N LEU A 794 -26.81 0.60 -6.62
CA LEU A 794 -26.04 0.92 -7.83
C LEU A 794 -26.96 0.97 -9.05
N ALA A 795 -26.78 1.97 -9.93
CA ALA A 795 -27.53 2.08 -11.18
C ALA A 795 -27.29 0.84 -12.06
N PRO A 796 -28.35 0.29 -12.69
CA PRO A 796 -28.22 -0.92 -13.49
C PRO A 796 -27.26 -0.71 -14.67
N PRO A 797 -26.49 -1.74 -15.06
CA PRO A 797 -25.61 -1.65 -16.22
C PRO A 797 -26.46 -1.41 -17.47
N ASP A 798 -26.00 -0.50 -18.33
CA ASP A 798 -26.61 -0.28 -19.63
C ASP A 798 -26.20 -1.36 -20.64
N LEU A 799 -26.84 -1.39 -21.81
CA LEU A 799 -26.54 -2.39 -22.83
C LEU A 799 -25.08 -2.30 -23.31
N ALA A 800 -24.47 -1.11 -23.31
CA ALA A 800 -23.10 -0.93 -23.75
C ALA A 800 -22.10 -1.49 -22.72
N ALA A 801 -22.38 -1.36 -21.42
CA ALA A 801 -21.58 -1.97 -20.35
C ALA A 801 -21.71 -3.50 -20.39
N ILE A 802 -22.92 -4.02 -20.67
CA ILE A 802 -23.12 -5.46 -20.88
C ILE A 802 -22.37 -5.96 -22.12
N ASP A 803 -22.37 -5.21 -23.23
CA ASP A 803 -21.62 -5.56 -24.45
C ASP A 803 -20.11 -5.53 -24.18
N ARG A 804 -19.59 -4.54 -23.45
CA ARG A 804 -18.17 -4.49 -23.06
C ARG A 804 -17.78 -5.61 -22.10
N LEU A 805 -18.65 -5.95 -21.14
CA LEU A 805 -18.44 -7.11 -20.29
C LEU A 805 -18.43 -8.39 -21.13
N GLN A 806 -19.26 -8.50 -22.15
CA GLN A 806 -19.21 -9.64 -23.07
C GLN A 806 -17.90 -9.70 -23.85
N ASP A 807 -17.46 -8.57 -24.43
CA ASP A 807 -16.20 -8.49 -25.17
C ASP A 807 -14.99 -8.77 -24.27
N PHE A 808 -15.05 -8.37 -23.00
CA PHE A 808 -14.06 -8.69 -21.98
C PHE A 808 -14.05 -10.20 -21.70
N LEU A 809 -15.20 -10.81 -21.41
CA LEU A 809 -15.29 -12.25 -21.12
C LEU A 809 -14.90 -13.11 -22.34
N ASP A 810 -15.21 -12.67 -23.55
CA ASP A 810 -14.85 -13.34 -24.82
C ASP A 810 -13.42 -12.96 -25.31
N GLY A 811 -12.72 -12.11 -24.55
CA GLY A 811 -11.44 -11.52 -24.91
C GLY A 811 -10.28 -12.53 -24.98
N PRO A 812 -9.25 -12.27 -25.80
CA PRO A 812 -8.12 -13.18 -25.99
C PRO A 812 -7.22 -13.33 -24.75
N ASN A 813 -7.39 -12.45 -23.75
CA ASN A 813 -6.66 -12.44 -22.49
C ASN A 813 -7.47 -13.06 -21.34
N SER A 814 -8.72 -13.45 -21.60
CA SER A 814 -9.57 -14.09 -20.60
C SER A 814 -9.23 -15.58 -20.49
N PRO A 815 -9.17 -16.15 -19.27
CA PRO A 815 -8.90 -17.58 -19.08
C PRO A 815 -9.85 -18.44 -19.92
N ASP A 816 -9.36 -19.55 -20.47
CA ASP A 816 -10.18 -20.50 -21.25
C ASP A 816 -11.38 -21.06 -20.47
N SER A 817 -11.35 -20.95 -19.12
CA SER A 817 -12.35 -21.38 -18.15
C SER A 817 -13.26 -20.26 -17.62
N ILE A 818 -13.09 -19.01 -18.07
CA ILE A 818 -13.90 -17.88 -17.61
C ILE A 818 -15.39 -18.10 -17.93
N MET A 819 -16.28 -17.64 -17.05
CA MET A 819 -17.72 -17.74 -17.29
C MET A 819 -18.13 -16.89 -18.49
N SER A 820 -18.93 -17.47 -19.39
CA SER A 820 -19.59 -16.66 -20.44
C SER A 820 -20.59 -15.67 -19.83
N LEU A 821 -20.94 -14.57 -20.52
CA LEU A 821 -21.89 -13.58 -20.00
C LEU A 821 -23.24 -14.19 -19.57
N SER A 822 -23.75 -15.18 -20.31
CA SER A 822 -25.01 -15.84 -19.96
C SER A 822 -24.87 -16.72 -18.71
N GLU A 823 -23.72 -17.36 -18.53
CA GLU A 823 -23.38 -18.20 -17.38
C GLU A 823 -23.15 -17.35 -16.13
N LEU A 824 -22.39 -16.27 -16.27
CA LEU A 824 -22.19 -15.25 -15.25
C LEU A 824 -23.51 -14.65 -14.75
N ASP A 825 -24.45 -14.32 -15.63
CA ASP A 825 -25.76 -13.83 -15.20
C ASP A 825 -26.52 -14.88 -14.37
N GLY A 826 -26.51 -16.14 -14.80
CA GLY A 826 -27.11 -17.24 -14.04
C GLY A 826 -26.45 -17.43 -12.68
N TYR A 827 -25.12 -17.34 -12.63
CA TYR A 827 -24.33 -17.40 -11.41
C TYR A 827 -24.68 -16.26 -10.45
N LEU A 828 -24.72 -15.01 -10.91
CA LEU A 828 -25.11 -13.86 -10.08
C LEU A 828 -26.52 -13.98 -9.51
N PHE A 829 -27.49 -14.48 -10.28
CA PHE A 829 -28.82 -14.79 -9.75
C PHE A 829 -28.76 -15.84 -8.63
N SER A 830 -27.89 -16.84 -8.73
CA SER A 830 -27.74 -17.85 -7.70
C SER A 830 -27.05 -17.33 -6.42
N VAL A 831 -26.19 -16.33 -6.52
CA VAL A 831 -25.56 -15.64 -5.38
C VAL A 831 -26.55 -14.69 -4.69
N VAL A 832 -27.38 -13.98 -5.46
CA VAL A 832 -28.30 -12.96 -4.93
C VAL A 832 -29.51 -13.56 -4.21
N ILE A 833 -30.01 -14.72 -4.63
CA ILE A 833 -31.28 -15.27 -4.13
C ILE A 833 -31.26 -15.66 -2.65
N PRO A 834 -30.24 -16.36 -2.13
CA PRO A 834 -30.17 -16.73 -0.72
C PRO A 834 -30.18 -15.53 0.24
N GLU A 835 -30.65 -15.76 1.46
CA GLU A 835 -30.69 -14.74 2.52
C GLU A 835 -30.12 -15.34 3.83
N PRO A 836 -28.97 -14.85 4.34
CA PRO A 836 -28.11 -13.83 3.70
C PRO A 836 -27.44 -14.35 2.42
N PRO A 837 -27.06 -13.47 1.46
CA PRO A 837 -26.27 -13.88 0.31
C PRO A 837 -24.85 -14.31 0.74
N PRO A 838 -24.17 -15.17 -0.04
CA PRO A 838 -22.78 -15.54 0.23
C PRO A 838 -21.85 -14.30 0.26
N PRO A 839 -20.80 -14.30 1.09
CA PRO A 839 -19.87 -13.17 1.18
C PRO A 839 -19.13 -12.97 -0.14
N MET A 840 -18.88 -11.70 -0.51
CA MET A 840 -18.27 -11.34 -1.80
C MET A 840 -16.93 -12.01 -2.07
N GLN A 841 -16.10 -12.14 -1.04
CA GLN A 841 -14.80 -12.81 -1.10
C GLN A 841 -14.91 -14.29 -1.50
N ALA A 842 -16.07 -14.92 -1.31
CA ALA A 842 -16.31 -16.32 -1.66
C ALA A 842 -16.87 -16.52 -3.08
N TRP A 843 -17.58 -15.54 -3.66
CA TRP A 843 -18.20 -15.69 -4.98
C TRP A 843 -17.51 -14.90 -6.09
N LEU A 844 -16.83 -13.80 -5.77
CA LEU A 844 -16.17 -12.95 -6.76
C LEU A 844 -14.99 -13.64 -7.46
N PRO A 845 -14.10 -14.38 -6.76
CA PRO A 845 -12.98 -15.07 -7.42
C PRO A 845 -13.42 -16.21 -8.37
N VAL A 846 -14.61 -16.77 -8.16
CA VAL A 846 -15.14 -17.89 -8.97
C VAL A 846 -15.45 -17.46 -10.40
N ILE A 847 -15.81 -16.19 -10.60
CA ILE A 847 -16.07 -15.63 -11.95
C ILE A 847 -14.82 -15.70 -12.82
N TRP A 848 -13.64 -15.71 -12.18
CA TRP A 848 -12.31 -15.67 -12.79
C TRP A 848 -11.56 -17.01 -12.68
N ASP A 849 -12.26 -18.11 -12.35
CA ASP A 849 -11.67 -19.45 -12.13
C ASP A 849 -10.61 -19.52 -11.00
N GLY A 850 -10.74 -18.66 -9.98
CA GLY A 850 -9.90 -18.69 -8.78
C GLY A 850 -8.58 -17.91 -8.87
N ASP A 851 -8.27 -17.31 -10.02
CA ASP A 851 -7.12 -16.40 -10.20
C ASP A 851 -7.51 -14.93 -9.96
N GLN A 852 -6.55 -14.11 -9.52
CA GLN A 852 -6.67 -12.65 -9.63
C GLN A 852 -6.53 -12.27 -11.10
N LEU A 853 -7.46 -11.45 -11.61
CA LEU A 853 -7.39 -10.87 -12.95
C LEU A 853 -5.99 -10.30 -13.22
N SER A 854 -5.39 -10.64 -14.36
CA SER A 854 -4.05 -10.14 -14.71
C SER A 854 -4.03 -8.61 -14.76
N ASP A 855 -3.03 -7.99 -14.12
CA ASP A 855 -2.77 -6.54 -14.11
C ASP A 855 -2.39 -5.95 -15.49
N ASP A 856 -2.45 -6.74 -16.55
CA ASP A 856 -2.11 -6.32 -17.91
C ASP A 856 -3.10 -5.27 -18.46
N ASN A 857 -4.32 -5.20 -17.90
CA ASN A 857 -5.29 -4.14 -18.22
C ASN A 857 -6.20 -3.81 -17.01
N PRO A 858 -5.72 -3.01 -16.04
CA PRO A 858 -6.46 -2.72 -14.80
C PRO A 858 -7.73 -1.91 -15.05
N MET A 859 -7.80 -1.17 -16.16
CA MET A 859 -8.96 -0.37 -16.53
C MET A 859 -10.11 -1.22 -17.08
N GLU A 860 -9.83 -2.18 -17.96
CA GLU A 860 -10.83 -3.14 -18.46
C GLU A 860 -11.33 -4.06 -17.33
N THR A 861 -10.42 -4.46 -16.44
CA THR A 861 -10.75 -5.25 -15.24
C THR A 861 -11.65 -4.49 -14.27
N ALA A 862 -11.36 -3.22 -14.00
CA ALA A 862 -12.20 -2.37 -13.16
C ALA A 862 -13.58 -2.10 -13.79
N ASP A 863 -13.68 -1.90 -15.11
CA ASP A 863 -14.96 -1.74 -15.82
C ASP A 863 -15.79 -3.05 -15.80
N ALA A 864 -15.14 -4.20 -15.99
CA ALA A 864 -15.78 -5.51 -15.89
C ALA A 864 -16.32 -5.77 -14.48
N LEU A 865 -15.49 -5.53 -13.44
CA LEU A 865 -15.87 -5.67 -12.04
C LEU A 865 -17.02 -4.72 -11.66
N SER A 866 -16.93 -3.44 -12.07
CA SER A 866 -17.98 -2.44 -11.87
C SER A 866 -19.31 -2.89 -12.50
N THR A 867 -19.26 -3.42 -13.73
CA THR A 867 -20.44 -3.91 -14.44
C THR A 867 -21.05 -5.14 -13.75
N ILE A 868 -20.23 -6.06 -13.25
CA ILE A 868 -20.67 -7.23 -12.47
C ILE A 868 -21.36 -6.82 -11.17
N LEU A 869 -20.77 -5.88 -10.42
CA LEU A 869 -21.33 -5.38 -9.16
C LEU A 869 -22.63 -4.59 -9.38
N ARG A 870 -22.70 -3.79 -10.45
CA ARG A 870 -23.94 -3.10 -10.87
C ARG A 870 -25.01 -4.11 -11.28
N ARG A 871 -24.65 -5.19 -11.98
CA ARG A 871 -25.58 -6.27 -12.34
C ARG A 871 -26.09 -7.02 -11.11
N PHE A 872 -25.20 -7.34 -10.16
CA PHE A 872 -25.55 -7.95 -8.87
C PHE A 872 -26.59 -7.10 -8.12
N SER A 873 -26.33 -5.79 -8.00
CA SER A 873 -27.25 -4.83 -7.39
C SER A 873 -28.58 -4.75 -8.13
N GLN A 874 -28.57 -4.69 -9.48
CA GLN A 874 -29.77 -4.68 -10.31
C GLN A 874 -30.64 -5.93 -10.10
N ILE A 875 -30.03 -7.11 -10.03
CA ILE A 875 -30.77 -8.36 -9.79
C ILE A 875 -31.42 -8.32 -8.41
N ARG A 876 -30.67 -7.92 -7.37
CA ARG A 876 -31.17 -7.81 -6.00
C ARG A 876 -32.36 -6.85 -5.91
N THR A 877 -32.18 -5.61 -6.34
CA THR A 877 -33.23 -4.58 -6.30
C THR A 877 -34.41 -4.93 -7.21
N GLY A 878 -34.16 -5.53 -8.37
CA GLY A 878 -35.20 -5.94 -9.32
C GLY A 878 -36.04 -7.12 -8.83
N LEU A 879 -35.45 -8.07 -8.11
CA LEU A 879 -36.18 -9.17 -7.47
C LEU A 879 -36.99 -8.68 -6.27
N GLU A 880 -36.41 -7.80 -5.44
CA GLU A 880 -37.05 -7.18 -4.29
C GLU A 880 -38.27 -6.33 -4.69
N SER A 881 -38.09 -5.42 -5.65
CA SER A 881 -39.14 -4.53 -6.13
C SER A 881 -40.12 -5.19 -7.11
N LYS A 882 -39.84 -6.43 -7.55
CA LYS A 882 -40.53 -7.14 -8.63
C LYS A 882 -40.59 -6.32 -9.92
N ASP A 883 -39.49 -5.62 -10.23
CA ASP A 883 -39.37 -4.72 -11.37
C ASP A 883 -39.69 -5.44 -12.70
N PRO A 884 -40.70 -5.00 -13.46
CA PRO A 884 -41.00 -5.58 -14.78
C PRO A 884 -39.88 -5.42 -15.80
N ALA A 885 -38.91 -4.53 -15.59
CA ALA A 885 -37.75 -4.33 -16.45
C ALA A 885 -36.59 -5.28 -16.16
N LEU A 886 -36.58 -5.97 -15.01
CA LEU A 886 -35.59 -7.01 -14.74
C LEU A 886 -35.78 -8.16 -15.75
N GLY A 887 -34.72 -8.50 -16.47
CA GLY A 887 -34.65 -9.63 -17.40
C GLY A 887 -33.44 -10.51 -17.11
N VAL A 888 -33.45 -11.75 -17.63
CA VAL A 888 -32.27 -12.63 -17.65
C VAL A 888 -31.46 -12.39 -18.91
N ILE A 889 -30.14 -12.54 -18.83
CA ILE A 889 -29.24 -12.42 -19.98
C ILE A 889 -28.97 -13.83 -20.52
N VAL A 890 -29.51 -14.12 -21.71
CA VAL A 890 -29.39 -15.43 -22.37
C VAL A 890 -29.08 -15.27 -23.84
N TRP A 891 -28.21 -16.13 -24.36
CA TRP A 891 -27.87 -16.16 -25.78
C TRP A 891 -29.09 -16.44 -26.66
N SER A 892 -29.09 -15.92 -27.88
CA SER A 892 -30.05 -16.30 -28.92
C SER A 892 -29.30 -16.85 -30.12
N ASP A 893 -29.76 -17.98 -30.67
CA ASP A 893 -29.19 -18.50 -31.91
C ASP A 893 -29.55 -17.62 -33.13
N THR A 894 -29.01 -17.96 -34.30
CA THR A 894 -29.25 -17.23 -35.55
C THR A 894 -30.71 -17.20 -35.98
N ASP A 895 -31.55 -18.08 -35.43
CA ASP A 895 -33.00 -18.13 -35.68
C ASP A 895 -33.81 -17.39 -34.60
N GLY A 896 -33.13 -16.70 -33.66
CA GLY A 896 -33.72 -15.91 -32.58
C GLY A 896 -34.25 -16.75 -31.42
N LYS A 897 -33.85 -18.02 -31.32
CA LYS A 897 -34.26 -18.91 -30.23
C LYS A 897 -33.30 -18.74 -29.06
N ARG A 898 -33.86 -18.41 -27.89
CA ARG A 898 -33.09 -18.26 -26.65
C ARG A 898 -32.52 -19.59 -26.14
N LEU A 899 -31.21 -19.64 -25.99
CA LEU A 899 -30.43 -20.74 -25.43
C LEU A 899 -30.22 -20.48 -23.93
N VAL A 900 -30.75 -21.36 -23.09
CA VAL A 900 -30.76 -21.17 -21.63
C VAL A 900 -29.77 -22.08 -20.90
N SER A 901 -29.03 -22.91 -21.64
CA SER A 901 -28.14 -23.92 -21.07
C SER A 901 -27.04 -23.32 -20.21
N ASP A 902 -26.43 -22.23 -20.67
CA ASP A 902 -25.28 -21.63 -19.99
C ASP A 902 -25.73 -20.84 -18.76
N TRP A 903 -26.85 -20.12 -18.86
CA TRP A 903 -27.51 -19.52 -17.71
C TRP A 903 -27.91 -20.55 -16.65
N CYS A 904 -28.53 -21.67 -17.05
CA CYS A 904 -28.87 -22.73 -16.10
C CYS A 904 -27.64 -23.40 -15.49
N ARG A 905 -26.51 -23.46 -16.21
CA ARG A 905 -25.24 -24.00 -15.71
C ARG A 905 -24.65 -23.11 -14.63
N GLY A 906 -24.46 -21.82 -14.89
CA GLY A 906 -23.94 -20.88 -13.89
C GLY A 906 -24.83 -20.78 -12.66
N PHE A 907 -26.16 -20.87 -12.84
CA PHE A 907 -27.09 -20.92 -11.70
C PHE A 907 -26.91 -22.17 -10.83
N LEU A 908 -26.74 -23.35 -11.46
CA LEU A 908 -26.52 -24.61 -10.74
C LEU A 908 -25.13 -24.67 -10.10
N GLU A 909 -24.13 -24.04 -10.72
CA GLU A 909 -22.78 -23.93 -10.19
C GLU A 909 -22.75 -23.14 -8.88
N GLY A 910 -23.36 -21.96 -8.83
CA GLY A 910 -23.46 -21.22 -7.57
C GLY A 910 -24.34 -21.92 -6.53
N MET A 911 -25.41 -22.61 -6.94
CA MET A 911 -26.16 -23.47 -6.00
C MET A 911 -25.31 -24.59 -5.39
N THR A 912 -24.37 -25.14 -6.16
CA THR A 912 -23.49 -26.24 -5.73
C THR A 912 -22.38 -25.73 -4.81
N LEU A 913 -21.78 -24.58 -5.17
CA LEU A 913 -20.74 -23.92 -4.38
C LEU A 913 -21.26 -23.39 -3.04
N PHE A 914 -22.50 -22.88 -3.02
CA PHE A 914 -23.15 -22.32 -1.84
C PHE A 914 -24.25 -23.26 -1.30
N GLU A 915 -23.92 -24.54 -1.14
CA GLU A 915 -24.86 -25.60 -0.72
C GLU A 915 -25.51 -25.29 0.65
N GLN A 916 -24.79 -24.64 1.56
CA GLN A 916 -25.27 -24.31 2.90
C GLN A 916 -26.41 -23.27 2.84
N GLU A 917 -26.22 -22.22 2.04
CA GLU A 917 -27.16 -21.14 1.82
C GLU A 917 -28.39 -21.60 1.02
N TRP A 918 -28.18 -22.52 0.07
CA TRP A 918 -29.25 -23.05 -0.78
C TRP A 918 -30.04 -24.20 -0.17
N GLY A 919 -29.47 -24.98 0.75
CA GLY A 919 -30.09 -26.16 1.37
C GLY A 919 -31.53 -25.93 1.87
N PRO A 920 -31.83 -24.87 2.64
CA PRO A 920 -33.18 -24.56 3.10
C PRO A 920 -34.17 -24.26 1.96
N ILE A 921 -33.72 -23.55 0.93
CA ILE A 921 -34.54 -23.17 -0.25
C ILE A 921 -34.87 -24.42 -1.06
N ILE A 922 -33.87 -25.26 -1.33
CA ILE A 922 -34.01 -26.54 -2.03
C ILE A 922 -34.98 -27.46 -1.27
N ALA A 923 -34.83 -27.56 0.06
CA ALA A 923 -35.73 -28.37 0.89
C ALA A 923 -37.17 -27.85 0.88
N SER A 924 -37.38 -26.54 0.76
CA SER A 924 -38.70 -25.90 0.77
C SER A 924 -39.50 -26.09 -0.53
N ALA A 925 -38.82 -26.22 -1.67
CA ALA A 925 -39.46 -26.34 -2.98
C ALA A 925 -38.58 -27.10 -4.00
N PRO A 926 -38.30 -28.39 -3.79
CA PRO A 926 -37.39 -29.15 -4.64
C PRO A 926 -37.83 -29.20 -6.11
N GLU A 927 -39.13 -29.13 -6.39
CA GLU A 927 -39.66 -29.11 -7.76
C GLU A 927 -39.41 -27.78 -8.49
N VAL A 928 -39.34 -26.66 -7.76
CA VAL A 928 -39.04 -25.35 -8.35
C VAL A 928 -37.56 -25.28 -8.70
N THR A 929 -36.69 -25.79 -7.83
CA THR A 929 -35.25 -25.85 -8.07
C THR A 929 -34.89 -26.85 -9.17
N ALA A 930 -35.53 -28.02 -9.19
CA ALA A 930 -35.37 -29.01 -10.26
C ALA A 930 -35.82 -28.49 -11.64
N SER A 931 -36.62 -27.42 -11.70
CA SER A 931 -37.01 -26.82 -12.98
C SER A 931 -35.83 -26.12 -13.69
N ILE A 932 -34.81 -25.67 -12.95
CA ILE A 932 -33.57 -25.13 -13.53
C ILE A 932 -32.71 -26.24 -14.14
N MET A 933 -32.69 -27.43 -13.52
CA MET A 933 -31.98 -28.62 -14.06
C MET A 933 -32.52 -29.08 -15.43
N LEU A 934 -33.77 -28.72 -15.79
CA LEU A 934 -34.31 -29.01 -17.10
C LEU A 934 -33.56 -28.29 -18.24
N GLY A 935 -32.86 -27.20 -17.94
CA GLY A 935 -32.15 -26.36 -18.90
C GLY A 935 -30.77 -26.88 -19.32
N VAL A 936 -30.20 -27.85 -18.60
CA VAL A 936 -28.89 -28.45 -18.89
C VAL A 936 -29.03 -29.87 -19.45
N GLU A 937 -28.11 -30.26 -20.34
CA GLU A 937 -28.00 -31.59 -20.95
C GLU A 937 -26.56 -32.10 -20.82
N GLY A 938 -26.36 -33.33 -20.35
CA GLY A 938 -25.02 -33.92 -20.25
C GLY A 938 -25.01 -35.27 -19.50
N PRO A 939 -23.92 -36.04 -19.60
CA PRO A 939 -23.75 -37.32 -18.90
C PRO A 939 -23.72 -37.17 -17.37
N ASP A 940 -23.42 -35.97 -16.86
CA ASP A 940 -23.29 -35.66 -15.44
C ASP A 940 -24.62 -35.20 -14.78
N PHE A 941 -25.70 -35.05 -15.55
CA PHE A 941 -27.00 -34.60 -15.06
C PHE A 941 -28.08 -35.67 -15.29
N ASP A 942 -28.59 -36.27 -14.20
CA ASP A 942 -29.67 -37.25 -14.26
C ASP A 942 -30.99 -36.62 -14.74
N GLN A 943 -31.65 -37.24 -15.73
CA GLN A 943 -32.97 -36.77 -16.17
C GLN A 943 -34.00 -36.94 -15.05
N PRO A 944 -34.85 -35.93 -14.79
CA PRO A 944 -35.87 -36.03 -13.75
C PRO A 944 -36.81 -37.21 -14.05
N PRO A 945 -36.96 -38.17 -13.11
CA PRO A 945 -37.74 -39.37 -13.33
C PRO A 945 -39.24 -39.03 -13.46
N GLY A 946 -39.91 -39.62 -14.45
CA GLY A 946 -41.39 -39.58 -14.57
C GLY A 946 -41.95 -38.68 -15.67
N LEU A 947 -41.13 -38.01 -16.48
CA LEU A 947 -41.58 -37.25 -17.66
C LEU A 947 -41.35 -38.02 -18.96
N SER A 948 -42.32 -38.01 -19.87
CA SER A 948 -42.10 -38.53 -21.24
C SER A 948 -41.21 -37.59 -22.05
N ALA A 949 -40.50 -38.11 -23.06
CA ALA A 949 -39.64 -37.30 -23.94
C ALA A 949 -40.35 -36.08 -24.56
N LYS A 950 -41.67 -36.22 -24.83
CA LYS A 950 -42.50 -35.11 -25.32
C LYS A 950 -42.74 -34.03 -24.25
N GLN A 951 -43.02 -34.44 -23.01
CA GLN A 951 -43.21 -33.50 -21.90
C GLN A 951 -41.91 -32.79 -21.52
N LEU A 952 -40.78 -33.48 -21.60
CA LEU A 952 -39.46 -32.90 -21.38
C LEU A 952 -39.14 -31.82 -22.44
N ALA A 953 -39.42 -32.12 -23.71
CA ALA A 953 -39.24 -31.16 -24.81
C ALA A 953 -40.16 -29.94 -24.70
N GLU A 954 -41.43 -30.14 -24.31
CA GLU A 954 -42.39 -29.06 -24.07
C GLU A 954 -41.99 -28.17 -22.88
N ALA A 955 -41.52 -28.77 -21.78
CA ALA A 955 -41.04 -28.03 -20.61
C ALA A 955 -39.81 -27.17 -20.95
N ARG A 956 -38.82 -27.76 -21.64
CA ARG A 956 -37.61 -27.06 -22.11
C ARG A 956 -37.92 -25.92 -23.07
N ALA A 957 -38.87 -26.12 -23.99
CA ALA A 957 -39.28 -25.08 -24.92
C ALA A 957 -39.90 -23.85 -24.21
N SER A 958 -40.52 -24.04 -23.04
CA SER A 958 -41.10 -22.95 -22.24
C SER A 958 -40.13 -22.33 -21.23
N LEU A 959 -39.00 -22.99 -20.94
CA LEU A 959 -38.07 -22.60 -19.89
C LEU A 959 -37.51 -21.16 -20.02
N PRO A 960 -37.16 -20.65 -21.23
CA PRO A 960 -36.66 -19.28 -21.37
C PRO A 960 -37.61 -18.20 -20.85
N ASP A 961 -38.92 -18.43 -20.96
CA ASP A 961 -39.95 -17.52 -20.43
C ASP A 961 -40.23 -17.75 -18.93
N GLN A 962 -39.74 -18.86 -18.37
CA GLN A 962 -39.95 -19.23 -16.98
C GLN A 962 -38.76 -18.92 -16.07
N LEU A 963 -37.54 -18.65 -16.59
CA LEU A 963 -36.35 -18.42 -15.76
C LEU A 963 -36.55 -17.31 -14.71
N LEU A 964 -36.98 -16.11 -15.13
CA LEU A 964 -37.22 -15.01 -14.18
C LEU A 964 -38.40 -15.28 -13.23
N PRO A 965 -39.57 -15.82 -13.69
CA PRO A 965 -40.61 -16.29 -12.78
C PRO A 965 -40.14 -17.31 -11.74
N ILE A 966 -39.26 -18.25 -12.13
CA ILE A 966 -38.66 -19.24 -11.23
C ILE A 966 -37.74 -18.52 -10.23
N ALA A 967 -36.83 -17.67 -10.69
CA ALA A 967 -35.93 -16.88 -9.83
C ALA A 967 -36.69 -16.03 -8.80
N ARG A 968 -37.80 -15.38 -9.20
CA ARG A 968 -38.68 -14.64 -8.28
C ARG A 968 -39.36 -15.54 -7.25
N THR A 969 -39.74 -16.76 -7.65
CA THR A 969 -40.33 -17.73 -6.72
C THR A 969 -39.29 -18.20 -5.70
N LEU A 970 -38.05 -18.45 -6.13
CA LEU A 970 -36.94 -18.83 -5.26
C LEU A 970 -36.54 -17.67 -4.32
N TRP A 971 -36.53 -16.43 -4.83
CA TRP A 971 -36.35 -15.22 -4.04
C TRP A 971 -37.43 -15.06 -2.96
N ASP A 972 -38.71 -15.24 -3.30
CA ASP A 972 -39.80 -15.19 -2.33
C ASP A 972 -39.64 -16.31 -1.26
N LEU A 973 -39.24 -17.51 -1.67
CA LEU A 973 -39.05 -18.68 -0.79
C LEU A 973 -37.90 -18.50 0.21
N SER A 974 -36.76 -17.96 -0.23
CA SER A 974 -35.61 -17.67 0.65
C SER A 974 -35.97 -16.69 1.78
N ARG A 975 -36.97 -15.82 1.56
CA ARG A 975 -37.47 -14.83 2.53
C ARG A 975 -38.63 -15.35 3.38
N GLY A 976 -38.85 -16.66 3.39
CA GLY A 976 -39.90 -17.31 4.17
C GLY A 976 -41.32 -17.03 3.67
N SER A 977 -41.48 -16.43 2.49
CA SER A 977 -42.81 -16.31 1.87
C SER A 977 -43.24 -17.68 1.37
N ALA A 978 -44.31 -18.23 1.95
CA ALA A 978 -44.88 -19.48 1.47
C ALA A 978 -45.10 -19.39 -0.04
N ALA A 979 -44.51 -20.32 -0.81
CA ALA A 979 -44.78 -20.41 -2.24
C ALA A 979 -46.28 -20.29 -2.45
N PRO A 980 -46.77 -19.47 -3.39
CA PRO A 980 -48.15 -19.58 -3.80
C PRO A 980 -48.33 -21.00 -4.31
N ALA A 981 -48.94 -21.85 -3.49
CA ALA A 981 -49.29 -23.20 -3.85
C ALA A 981 -50.18 -23.11 -5.09
N ARG A 982 -49.60 -23.31 -6.26
CA ARG A 982 -50.37 -23.64 -7.45
C ARG A 982 -50.75 -25.11 -7.39
N THR A 983 -51.64 -25.40 -6.45
CA THR A 983 -52.41 -26.64 -6.41
C THR A 983 -53.87 -26.27 -6.22
N GLY A 984 -54.52 -25.87 -7.32
CA GLY A 984 -55.94 -25.59 -7.32
C GLY A 984 -56.51 -25.46 -8.74
N PRO A 985 -57.65 -26.08 -9.06
CA PRO A 985 -58.22 -26.05 -10.41
C PRO A 985 -58.62 -24.63 -10.81
N LYS A 986 -58.46 -24.28 -12.09
CA LYS A 986 -58.78 -22.96 -12.68
C LYS A 986 -60.13 -22.42 -12.16
N VAL A 987 -60.08 -21.34 -11.37
CA VAL A 987 -61.27 -20.65 -10.85
C VAL A 987 -62.03 -20.02 -12.02
N GLY A 988 -63.27 -20.45 -12.24
CA GLY A 988 -64.09 -19.96 -13.35
C GLY A 988 -64.40 -18.46 -13.23
N ARG A 989 -64.47 -17.74 -14.36
CA ARG A 989 -64.67 -16.28 -14.47
C ARG A 989 -65.81 -15.69 -13.61
N ASN A 990 -66.83 -16.49 -13.29
CA ASN A 990 -68.00 -16.08 -12.51
C ASN A 990 -68.00 -16.56 -11.04
N ALA A 991 -66.97 -17.31 -10.60
CA ALA A 991 -66.82 -17.77 -9.23
C ALA A 991 -66.37 -16.63 -8.28
N PRO A 992 -66.55 -16.78 -6.96
CA PRO A 992 -66.07 -15.81 -5.97
C PRO A 992 -64.55 -15.60 -6.07
N CYS A 993 -64.11 -14.35 -5.93
CA CYS A 993 -62.70 -13.98 -6.06
C CYS A 993 -61.90 -14.49 -4.84
N PRO A 994 -60.74 -15.17 -5.03
CA PRO A 994 -59.97 -15.74 -3.92
C PRO A 994 -59.38 -14.71 -2.94
N CYS A 995 -59.27 -13.44 -3.33
CA CYS A 995 -58.75 -12.36 -2.47
C CYS A 995 -59.67 -11.97 -1.29
N GLY A 996 -60.77 -12.67 -1.05
CA GLY A 996 -61.67 -12.42 0.07
C GLY A 996 -62.66 -11.26 -0.12
N SER A 997 -62.68 -10.61 -1.30
CA SER A 997 -63.52 -9.42 -1.55
C SER A 997 -65.02 -9.68 -1.68
N GLY A 998 -65.46 -10.94 -1.71
CA GLY A 998 -66.86 -11.34 -1.91
C GLY A 998 -67.43 -11.10 -3.32
N LYS A 999 -66.64 -10.53 -4.25
CA LYS A 999 -67.05 -10.25 -5.64
C LYS A 999 -66.69 -11.39 -6.59
N LYS A 1000 -67.31 -11.46 -7.77
CA LYS A 1000 -66.94 -12.42 -8.84
C LYS A 1000 -65.55 -12.11 -9.39
N TYR A 1001 -64.75 -13.13 -9.67
CA TYR A 1001 -63.34 -13.00 -10.10
C TYR A 1001 -63.14 -12.00 -11.24
N LYS A 1002 -64.00 -12.03 -12.27
CA LYS A 1002 -63.97 -11.09 -13.41
C LYS A 1002 -64.20 -9.61 -13.10
N LYS A 1003 -64.69 -9.29 -11.89
CA LYS A 1003 -65.01 -7.92 -11.48
C LYS A 1003 -64.07 -7.42 -10.38
N CYS A 1004 -62.99 -8.16 -10.09
CA CYS A 1004 -62.08 -7.86 -8.99
C CYS A 1004 -60.61 -7.94 -9.43
N CYS A 1005 -60.13 -9.13 -9.79
CA CYS A 1005 -58.69 -9.38 -9.98
C CYS A 1005 -58.34 -9.91 -11.37
N MET A 1006 -59.27 -9.82 -12.31
CA MET A 1006 -59.01 -10.09 -13.73
C MET A 1006 -59.06 -8.73 -14.44
N PRO A 1007 -57.94 -8.21 -14.98
CA PRO A 1007 -57.94 -6.97 -15.74
C PRO A 1007 -58.81 -7.04 -16.99
#